data_AF-A0A3M2EUS8-F1
#
_entry.id   AF-A0A3M2EUS8-F1
#
_cell.length_a   1.000
_cell.length_b   1.000
_cell.length_c   1.000
_cell.angle_alpha   90.00
_cell.angle_beta   90.00
_cell.angle_gamma   90.00
#
_symmetry.space_group_name_H-M   'P 1'
#
loop_
_entity.id
_entity.type
_entity.pdbx_description
1 polymer ?
#
loop_
_entity_poly.entity_id
_entity_poly.type
_entity_poly.pdbx_seq_one_letter_code
_entity_poly.pdbx_strand_id
1 'polypeptide(L)'
;MKEETARGKSRRGEEVDRAGRWGRVIRGFFPPAGWTLLIFCTLPFGSRLVRSAATLLNEWFEIDYGYDLLGWIAAAIVGVALVLIGARFLGNPILRRPTRVLPFLLISSVYAVLLSEMEIAAEKIHFIEYGVLAYLFVRAWKRVTPSAALWPLTFFSVVLVGTLDEFIQYLHPERTGEFVDICWNVIAGTLPLGMLRLSEDESRGTPSRFDVRRMRLIGLFSWFVAGIFLFTAIEYGIEIRDPRGYRFHTRLPSPAALHEEDERLFKNAAPGLRRENAFTYSSFLAAHPEKKEPFLNEFRVHLFRRNRYVAYYGHYSLRRSLHGGAAFDSAWRRIENDAVRDAVRIYAAYLHRKELQIRYGPLALSRSFRRDLKEFLGGSDIWEKEVWKPYRREQLRKAKTEEKSETEIMKNLWIAEREEEILRNWFGRTLAASGLGWPDAFRDRVFRKVAGRFGVEEYSSAVAKRICTSWTKPVVTVIYFSSGFLILFGAPFFVGKTRRGNIGRGVLLLLLVGTGVAAPGRLFGGPQHPAVSEIRGTKVLALNKEQNRGVLLLQGNAAGTRGVRGGEVSVEWRPERQSLVFEMKALDTRIIATPVPRDGEVWRGDAFEIFLDTECRGRRYVEIEVSPGETIADAMVSFGEAIRFDSEWNLPEASVETNRDSDTWRARLEIPLSRLEGGRRMIARKEWWIRMNLGRVDSRKKGGGNYSYYAWCRTGGYFHKPNRWGILVLGED
;
A
#
# COMPACT_ATOMS: atom_id res chain seq x y z
N MET A 1 -42.48 34.75 -61.39
CA MET A 1 -41.65 35.84 -60.84
C MET A 1 -42.03 36.27 -59.41
N LYS A 2 -43.30 36.61 -59.07
CA LYS A 2 -43.70 36.96 -57.67
C LYS A 2 -43.66 35.77 -56.67
N GLU A 3 -43.88 34.54 -57.13
CA GLU A 3 -43.79 33.34 -56.26
C GLU A 3 -42.36 32.91 -55.92
N GLU A 4 -41.39 33.15 -56.82
CA GLU A 4 -39.97 32.84 -56.57
C GLU A 4 -39.34 33.79 -55.54
N THR A 5 -39.76 35.05 -55.52
CA THR A 5 -39.31 36.04 -54.53
C THR A 5 -39.87 35.73 -53.13
N ALA A 6 -41.09 35.20 -53.05
CA ALA A 6 -41.70 34.76 -51.80
C ALA A 6 -41.05 33.49 -51.23
N ARG A 7 -40.74 32.50 -52.08
CA ARG A 7 -39.99 31.29 -51.69
C ARG A 7 -38.54 31.60 -51.27
N GLY A 8 -37.90 32.58 -51.92
CA GLY A 8 -36.56 33.05 -51.54
C GLY A 8 -36.52 33.73 -50.17
N LYS A 9 -37.51 34.57 -49.84
CA LYS A 9 -37.62 35.22 -48.52
C LYS A 9 -37.94 34.23 -47.39
N SER A 10 -38.79 33.23 -47.65
CA SER A 10 -39.10 32.15 -46.71
C SER A 10 -37.88 31.28 -46.39
N ARG A 11 -37.11 30.86 -47.41
CA ARG A 11 -35.86 30.10 -47.20
C ARG A 11 -34.80 30.88 -46.43
N ARG A 12 -34.63 32.17 -46.73
CA ARG A 12 -33.68 33.05 -46.03
C ARG A 12 -34.07 33.26 -44.57
N GLY A 13 -35.37 33.37 -44.27
CA GLY A 13 -35.88 33.44 -42.90
C GLY A 13 -35.66 32.14 -42.10
N GLU A 14 -35.84 30.97 -42.73
CA GLU A 14 -35.56 29.67 -42.11
C GLU A 14 -34.07 29.43 -41.84
N GLU A 15 -33.18 29.87 -42.75
CA GLU A 15 -31.74 29.77 -42.55
C GLU A 15 -31.25 30.67 -41.41
N VAL A 16 -31.78 31.89 -41.31
CA VAL A 16 -31.46 32.82 -40.21
C VAL A 16 -31.97 32.28 -38.86
N ASP A 17 -33.17 31.67 -38.81
CA ASP A 17 -33.67 31.04 -37.58
C ASP A 17 -32.86 29.76 -37.21
N ARG A 18 -32.42 28.97 -38.19
CA ARG A 18 -31.50 27.84 -37.94
C ARG A 18 -30.15 28.30 -37.41
N ALA A 19 -29.53 29.31 -38.01
CA ALA A 19 -28.25 29.86 -37.57
C ALA A 19 -28.36 30.42 -36.14
N GLY A 20 -29.43 31.16 -35.83
CA GLY A 20 -29.72 31.65 -34.48
C GLY A 20 -29.94 30.52 -33.47
N ARG A 21 -30.58 29.43 -33.88
CA ARG A 21 -30.79 28.23 -33.04
C ARG A 21 -29.48 27.51 -32.72
N TRP A 22 -28.61 27.30 -33.70
CA TRP A 22 -27.28 26.71 -33.48
C TRP A 22 -26.39 27.61 -32.61
N GLY A 23 -26.44 28.94 -32.80
CA GLY A 23 -25.75 29.89 -31.94
C GLY A 23 -26.22 29.85 -30.48
N ARG A 24 -27.50 29.55 -30.20
CA ARG A 24 -28.00 29.33 -28.84
C ARG A 24 -27.54 28.00 -28.24
N VAL A 25 -27.46 26.94 -29.06
CA VAL A 25 -26.93 25.64 -28.64
C VAL A 25 -25.46 25.74 -28.27
N ILE A 26 -24.62 26.31 -29.13
CA ILE A 26 -23.17 26.46 -28.91
C ILE A 26 -22.90 27.26 -27.64
N ARG A 27 -23.56 28.42 -27.47
CA ARG A 27 -23.48 29.22 -26.25
C ARG A 27 -23.90 28.45 -25.00
N GLY A 28 -24.75 27.46 -25.15
CA GLY A 28 -25.17 26.59 -24.06
C GLY A 28 -24.08 25.67 -23.51
N PHE A 29 -23.05 25.38 -24.32
CA PHE A 29 -21.89 24.57 -23.93
C PHE A 29 -20.70 25.40 -23.42
N PHE A 30 -20.74 26.73 -23.50
CA PHE A 30 -19.70 27.58 -22.91
C PHE A 30 -19.54 27.38 -21.39
N PRO A 31 -20.61 27.26 -20.58
CA PRO A 31 -20.45 27.00 -19.15
C PRO A 31 -19.72 25.69 -18.82
N PRO A 32 -20.13 24.50 -19.32
CA PRO A 32 -19.37 23.27 -19.03
C PRO A 32 -17.97 23.29 -19.65
N ALA A 33 -17.76 23.92 -20.81
CA ALA A 33 -16.41 24.06 -21.39
C ALA A 33 -15.49 24.94 -20.53
N GLY A 34 -15.99 26.09 -20.06
CA GLY A 34 -15.24 26.98 -19.17
C GLY A 34 -14.94 26.32 -17.82
N TRP A 35 -15.89 25.56 -17.27
CA TRP A 35 -15.66 24.78 -16.05
C TRP A 35 -14.64 23.65 -16.26
N THR A 36 -14.69 22.95 -17.40
CA THR A 36 -13.70 21.94 -17.76
C THR A 36 -12.30 22.55 -17.89
N LEU A 37 -12.20 23.73 -18.52
CA LEU A 37 -10.93 24.45 -18.62
C LEU A 37 -10.41 24.88 -17.24
N LEU A 38 -11.30 25.28 -16.33
CA LEU A 38 -10.93 25.59 -14.95
C LEU A 38 -10.32 24.37 -14.27
N ILE A 39 -10.97 23.21 -14.34
CA ILE A 39 -10.44 21.93 -13.80
C ILE A 39 -9.07 21.65 -14.39
N PHE A 40 -8.92 21.70 -15.72
CA PHE A 40 -7.64 21.39 -16.37
C PHE A 40 -6.52 22.39 -16.02
N CYS A 41 -6.85 23.66 -15.87
CA CYS A 41 -5.89 24.69 -15.47
C CYS A 41 -5.46 24.57 -14.00
N THR A 42 -6.27 23.96 -13.12
CA THR A 42 -5.89 23.75 -11.72
C THR A 42 -5.03 22.51 -11.51
N LEU A 43 -4.97 21.57 -12.47
CA LEU A 43 -4.17 20.32 -12.33
C LEU A 43 -2.67 20.54 -12.02
N PRO A 44 -1.94 21.41 -12.76
CA PRO A 44 -0.50 21.60 -12.53
C PRO A 44 -0.21 22.37 -11.24
N PHE A 45 -1.17 23.19 -10.80
CA PHE A 45 -0.97 24.15 -9.73
C PHE A 45 -1.68 23.78 -8.43
N GLY A 46 -2.61 22.82 -8.42
CA GLY A 46 -3.50 22.58 -7.29
C GLY A 46 -2.77 22.36 -5.97
N SER A 47 -1.73 21.52 -5.96
CA SER A 47 -0.93 21.26 -4.77
C SER A 47 -0.10 22.49 -4.34
N ARG A 48 0.38 23.29 -5.29
CA ARG A 48 1.12 24.53 -5.03
C ARG A 48 0.20 25.63 -4.52
N LEU A 49 -1.00 25.75 -5.09
CA LEU A 49 -1.99 26.77 -4.76
C LEU A 49 -2.62 26.51 -3.40
N VAL A 50 -2.94 25.25 -3.06
CA VAL A 50 -3.36 24.87 -1.71
C VAL A 50 -2.23 25.12 -0.71
N ARG A 51 -0.98 24.77 -1.04
CA ARG A 51 0.18 25.05 -0.18
C ARG A 51 0.37 26.55 0.05
N SER A 52 0.31 27.35 -1.01
CA SER A 52 0.42 28.81 -0.94
C SER A 52 -0.71 29.41 -0.12
N ALA A 53 -1.95 28.99 -0.34
CA ALA A 53 -3.10 29.45 0.44
C ALA A 53 -2.98 29.07 1.93
N ALA A 54 -2.56 27.84 2.23
CA ALA A 54 -2.32 27.41 3.60
C ALA A 54 -1.19 28.22 4.26
N THR A 55 -0.13 28.53 3.50
CA THR A 55 0.99 29.34 3.98
C THR A 55 0.53 30.78 4.25
N LEU A 56 -0.24 31.39 3.35
CA LEU A 56 -0.79 32.73 3.53
C LEU A 56 -1.73 32.80 4.74
N LEU A 57 -2.58 31.80 4.94
CA LEU A 57 -3.46 31.74 6.12
C LEU A 57 -2.66 31.59 7.41
N ASN A 58 -1.63 30.75 7.40
CA ASN A 58 -0.73 30.61 8.53
C ASN A 58 -0.03 31.93 8.87
N GLU A 59 0.43 32.66 7.85
CA GLU A 59 1.07 33.97 8.01
C GLU A 59 0.09 35.05 8.51
N TRP A 60 -1.11 35.14 7.92
CA TRP A 60 -2.10 36.16 8.28
C TRP A 60 -2.73 35.96 9.65
N PHE A 61 -3.01 34.72 10.04
CA PHE A 61 -3.67 34.43 11.31
C PHE A 61 -2.70 34.01 12.41
N GLU A 62 -1.39 33.98 12.13
CA GLU A 62 -0.35 33.46 13.04
C GLU A 62 -0.65 32.03 13.56
N ILE A 63 -1.32 31.23 12.71
CA ILE A 63 -1.71 29.84 13.00
C ILE A 63 -0.81 28.85 12.27
N ASP A 64 -0.84 27.58 12.69
CA ASP A 64 -0.08 26.50 12.08
C ASP A 64 -0.95 25.44 11.37
N TYR A 65 -2.26 25.58 11.48
CA TYR A 65 -3.26 24.64 10.95
C TYR A 65 -3.99 25.19 9.72
N GLY A 66 -3.35 26.03 8.90
CA GLY A 66 -3.93 26.63 7.69
C GLY A 66 -4.47 25.61 6.68
N TYR A 67 -3.89 24.41 6.62
CA TYR A 67 -4.47 23.29 5.84
C TYR A 67 -5.80 22.81 6.41
N ASP A 68 -5.88 22.65 7.74
CA ASP A 68 -7.13 22.25 8.39
C ASP A 68 -8.18 23.37 8.27
N LEU A 69 -7.78 24.63 8.42
CA LEU A 69 -8.66 25.78 8.23
C LEU A 69 -9.20 25.87 6.80
N LEU A 70 -8.37 25.64 5.77
CA LEU A 70 -8.84 25.49 4.39
C LEU A 70 -9.84 24.34 4.25
N GLY A 71 -9.56 23.21 4.90
CA GLY A 71 -10.48 22.07 4.97
C GLY A 71 -11.83 22.46 5.56
N TRP A 72 -11.84 23.19 6.68
CA TRP A 72 -13.06 23.68 7.33
C TRP A 72 -13.80 24.72 6.49
N ILE A 73 -13.10 25.66 5.86
CA ILE A 73 -13.70 26.65 4.94
C ILE A 73 -14.35 25.93 3.76
N ALA A 74 -13.65 24.99 3.13
CA ALA A 74 -14.20 24.19 2.04
C ALA A 74 -15.42 23.39 2.51
N ALA A 75 -15.35 22.73 3.66
CA ALA A 75 -16.47 21.99 4.24
C ALA A 75 -17.68 22.90 4.55
N ALA A 76 -17.45 24.12 5.04
CA ALA A 76 -18.49 25.10 5.30
C ALA A 76 -19.16 25.59 4.00
N ILE A 77 -18.37 25.91 2.96
CA ILE A 77 -18.89 26.29 1.64
C ILE A 77 -19.75 25.16 1.06
N VAL A 78 -19.27 23.93 1.16
CA VAL A 78 -20.01 22.74 0.72
C VAL A 78 -21.27 22.54 1.54
N GLY A 79 -21.20 22.68 2.86
CA GLY A 79 -22.35 22.59 3.76
C GLY A 79 -23.42 23.61 3.41
N VAL A 80 -23.04 24.87 3.19
CA VAL A 80 -23.95 25.94 2.75
C VAL A 80 -24.54 25.62 1.37
N ALA A 81 -23.73 25.17 0.41
CA ALA A 81 -24.22 24.78 -0.91
C ALA A 81 -25.24 23.64 -0.82
N LEU A 82 -24.96 22.60 -0.02
CA LEU A 82 -25.85 21.48 0.23
C LEU A 82 -27.15 21.92 0.94
N VAL A 83 -27.08 22.86 1.88
CA VAL A 83 -28.28 23.44 2.54
C VAL A 83 -29.11 24.23 1.55
N LEU A 84 -28.50 25.08 0.71
CA LEU A 84 -29.22 25.84 -0.32
C LEU A 84 -29.86 24.93 -1.36
N ILE A 85 -29.14 23.89 -1.78
CA ILE A 85 -29.62 22.84 -2.67
C ILE A 85 -30.78 22.09 -2.01
N GLY A 86 -30.62 21.65 -0.76
CA GLY A 86 -31.63 20.97 0.05
C GLY A 86 -32.88 21.81 0.29
N ALA A 87 -32.75 23.10 0.59
CA ALA A 87 -33.85 24.03 0.77
C ALA A 87 -34.64 24.22 -0.54
N ARG A 88 -33.92 24.39 -1.66
CA ARG A 88 -34.53 24.46 -3.01
C ARG A 88 -35.23 23.15 -3.39
N PHE A 89 -34.74 22.01 -2.89
CA PHE A 89 -35.34 20.69 -3.10
C PHE A 89 -36.52 20.38 -2.18
N LEU A 90 -36.53 20.80 -0.92
CA LEU A 90 -37.67 20.69 0.01
C LEU A 90 -38.89 21.52 -0.45
N GLY A 91 -38.62 22.60 -1.19
CA GLY A 91 -39.61 23.38 -1.91
C GLY A 91 -40.14 22.71 -3.19
N ASN A 92 -39.56 21.59 -3.65
CA ASN A 92 -40.00 20.90 -4.86
C ASN A 92 -41.08 19.84 -4.51
N PRO A 93 -42.36 20.06 -4.89
CA PRO A 93 -43.46 19.16 -4.54
C PRO A 93 -43.31 17.75 -5.14
N ILE A 94 -42.53 17.59 -6.21
CA ILE A 94 -42.30 16.33 -6.91
C ILE A 94 -41.45 15.37 -6.07
N LEU A 95 -40.44 15.91 -5.37
CA LEU A 95 -39.52 15.16 -4.53
C LEU A 95 -40.15 14.72 -3.21
N ARG A 96 -41.33 15.24 -2.84
CA ARG A 96 -42.08 14.82 -1.63
C ARG A 96 -42.72 13.43 -1.76
N ARG A 97 -42.72 12.85 -2.96
CA ARG A 97 -43.22 11.47 -3.17
C ARG A 97 -42.25 10.46 -2.55
N PRO A 98 -42.72 9.48 -1.74
CA PRO A 98 -41.85 8.47 -1.10
C PRO A 98 -40.93 7.75 -2.09
N THR A 99 -41.43 7.46 -3.29
CA THR A 99 -40.71 6.79 -4.38
C THR A 99 -39.54 7.58 -4.96
N ARG A 100 -39.42 8.87 -4.63
CA ARG A 100 -38.34 9.76 -5.09
C ARG A 100 -37.50 10.29 -3.93
N VAL A 101 -38.12 10.58 -2.78
CA VAL A 101 -37.40 11.08 -1.59
C VAL A 101 -36.44 10.03 -1.04
N LEU A 102 -36.85 8.74 -0.96
CA LEU A 102 -36.01 7.70 -0.38
C LEU A 102 -34.76 7.43 -1.23
N PRO A 103 -34.86 7.22 -2.57
CA PRO A 103 -33.66 7.10 -3.40
C PRO A 103 -32.81 8.37 -3.43
N PHE A 104 -33.43 9.56 -3.36
CA PHE A 104 -32.70 10.82 -3.33
C PHE A 104 -31.87 10.96 -2.05
N LEU A 105 -32.47 10.69 -0.88
CA LEU A 105 -31.79 10.69 0.41
C LEU A 105 -30.68 9.64 0.43
N LEU A 106 -30.94 8.44 -0.08
CA LEU A 106 -29.92 7.40 -0.18
C LEU A 106 -28.72 7.85 -1.02
N ILE A 107 -28.94 8.37 -2.23
CA ILE A 107 -27.86 8.85 -3.11
C ILE A 107 -27.11 10.02 -2.45
N SER A 108 -27.82 10.91 -1.74
CA SER A 108 -27.22 12.05 -1.02
C SER A 108 -26.39 11.59 0.17
N SER A 109 -26.86 10.61 0.93
CA SER A 109 -26.11 10.00 2.03
C SER A 109 -24.87 9.29 1.52
N VAL A 110 -24.98 8.53 0.41
CA VAL A 110 -23.81 7.90 -0.23
C VAL A 110 -22.81 8.96 -0.68
N TYR A 111 -23.25 10.03 -1.34
CA TYR A 111 -22.36 11.12 -1.76
C TYR A 111 -21.66 11.78 -0.55
N ALA A 112 -22.39 12.03 0.54
CA ALA A 112 -21.84 12.64 1.75
C ALA A 112 -20.82 11.73 2.45
N VAL A 113 -21.11 10.42 2.56
CA VAL A 113 -20.19 9.43 3.13
C VAL A 113 -18.92 9.31 2.29
N LEU A 114 -19.03 9.22 0.97
CA LEU A 114 -17.86 9.15 0.10
C LEU A 114 -17.00 10.41 0.23
N LEU A 115 -17.62 11.60 0.30
CA LEU A 115 -16.91 12.86 0.50
C LEU A 115 -16.23 12.95 1.88
N SER A 116 -16.82 12.37 2.93
CA SER A 116 -16.24 12.38 4.28
C SER A 116 -15.06 11.43 4.45
N GLU A 117 -15.06 10.29 3.75
CA GLU A 117 -13.99 9.28 3.79
C GLU A 117 -12.73 9.72 3.01
N MET A 118 -12.83 10.70 2.12
CA MET A 118 -11.66 11.23 1.41
C MET A 118 -10.72 11.95 2.38
N GLU A 119 -9.45 11.55 2.43
CA GLU A 119 -8.45 12.21 3.27
C GLU A 119 -7.81 13.42 2.57
N ILE A 120 -7.70 13.38 1.25
CA ILE A 120 -7.00 14.40 0.47
C ILE A 120 -7.96 15.52 0.09
N ALA A 121 -7.66 16.75 0.52
CA ALA A 121 -8.49 17.92 0.22
C ALA A 121 -8.69 18.15 -1.30
N ALA A 122 -7.66 17.87 -2.12
CA ALA A 122 -7.75 17.97 -3.56
C ALA A 122 -8.76 16.98 -4.17
N GLU A 123 -8.82 15.73 -3.67
CA GLU A 123 -9.81 14.72 -4.10
C GLU A 123 -11.24 15.18 -3.78
N LYS A 124 -11.47 15.79 -2.60
CA LYS A 124 -12.78 16.37 -2.23
C LYS A 124 -13.23 17.48 -3.19
N ILE A 125 -12.30 18.38 -3.53
CA ILE A 125 -12.57 19.49 -4.46
C ILE A 125 -12.95 18.92 -5.83
N HIS A 126 -12.17 17.98 -6.37
CA HIS A 126 -12.47 17.34 -7.65
C HIS A 126 -13.84 16.64 -7.61
N PHE A 127 -14.16 15.92 -6.53
CA PHE A 127 -15.45 15.26 -6.38
C PHE A 127 -16.64 16.24 -6.49
N ILE A 128 -16.49 17.45 -5.94
CA ILE A 128 -17.50 18.51 -6.06
C ILE A 128 -17.51 19.12 -7.47
N GLU A 129 -16.34 19.38 -8.05
CA GLU A 129 -16.19 19.95 -9.39
C GLU A 129 -16.87 19.10 -10.45
N TYR A 130 -16.74 17.77 -10.38
CA TYR A 130 -17.41 16.84 -11.29
C TYR A 130 -18.92 16.77 -11.07
N GLY A 131 -19.39 16.96 -9.83
CA GLY A 131 -20.82 17.10 -9.55
C GLY A 131 -21.43 18.37 -10.17
N VAL A 132 -20.71 19.49 -10.08
CA VAL A 132 -21.09 20.76 -10.75
C VAL A 132 -21.03 20.60 -12.27
N LEU A 133 -20.00 19.94 -12.79
CA LEU A 133 -19.83 19.67 -14.21
C LEU A 133 -21.02 18.86 -14.77
N ALA A 134 -21.48 17.82 -14.06
CA ALA A 134 -22.66 17.05 -14.45
C ALA A 134 -23.91 17.93 -14.55
N TYR A 135 -24.12 18.84 -13.60
CA TYR A 135 -25.22 19.80 -13.64
C TYR A 135 -25.14 20.75 -14.86
N LEU A 136 -23.94 21.26 -15.17
CA LEU A 136 -23.73 22.14 -16.32
C LEU A 136 -23.97 21.40 -17.64
N PHE A 137 -23.53 20.15 -17.76
CA PHE A 137 -23.84 19.31 -18.92
C PHE A 137 -25.33 19.00 -19.05
N VAL A 138 -26.04 18.73 -17.94
CA VAL A 138 -27.51 18.60 -17.97
C VAL A 138 -28.15 19.87 -18.56
N ARG A 139 -27.71 21.05 -18.14
CA ARG A 139 -28.23 22.32 -18.67
C ARG A 139 -27.89 22.54 -20.15
N ALA A 140 -26.70 22.14 -20.59
CA ALA A 140 -26.30 22.25 -21.98
C ALA A 140 -27.10 21.29 -22.88
N TRP A 141 -27.14 20.01 -22.53
CA TRP A 141 -27.81 18.96 -23.29
C TRP A 141 -29.34 19.13 -23.34
N LYS A 142 -29.97 19.71 -22.31
CA LYS A 142 -31.40 20.07 -22.33
C LYS A 142 -31.78 20.98 -23.50
N ARG A 143 -30.85 21.82 -23.98
CA ARG A 143 -31.08 22.72 -25.13
C ARG A 143 -31.02 21.98 -26.48
N VAL A 144 -30.45 20.78 -26.50
CA VAL A 144 -30.23 19.98 -27.70
C VAL A 144 -31.24 18.84 -27.81
N THR A 145 -31.52 18.16 -26.70
CA THR A 145 -32.44 17.03 -26.66
C THR A 145 -33.43 17.14 -25.50
N PRO A 146 -34.74 17.19 -25.76
CA PRO A 146 -35.75 17.09 -24.71
C PRO A 146 -35.96 15.64 -24.26
N SER A 147 -35.44 14.66 -25.02
CA SER A 147 -35.66 13.23 -24.78
C SER A 147 -34.87 12.66 -23.60
N ALA A 148 -35.16 11.41 -23.23
CA ALA A 148 -34.41 10.68 -22.22
C ALA A 148 -32.92 10.44 -22.57
N ALA A 149 -32.50 10.73 -23.81
CA ALA A 149 -31.09 10.71 -24.22
C ALA A 149 -30.19 11.71 -23.47
N LEU A 150 -30.79 12.72 -22.82
CA LEU A 150 -30.09 13.68 -21.97
C LEU A 150 -29.14 13.00 -20.97
N TRP A 151 -29.63 11.98 -20.27
CA TRP A 151 -28.90 11.34 -19.17
C TRP A 151 -27.64 10.60 -19.65
N PRO A 152 -27.72 9.68 -20.64
CA PRO A 152 -26.51 9.02 -21.16
C PRO A 152 -25.56 10.01 -21.86
N LEU A 153 -26.07 11.05 -22.53
CA LEU A 153 -25.21 12.08 -23.13
C LEU A 153 -24.41 12.83 -22.08
N THR A 154 -25.04 13.23 -20.97
CA THR A 154 -24.34 13.84 -19.84
C THR A 154 -23.33 12.87 -19.22
N PHE A 155 -23.73 11.63 -18.98
CA PHE A 155 -22.84 10.60 -18.42
C PHE A 155 -21.57 10.42 -19.27
N PHE A 156 -21.72 10.22 -20.59
CA PHE A 156 -20.55 10.07 -21.48
C PHE A 156 -19.70 11.35 -21.56
N SER A 157 -20.32 12.53 -21.42
CA SER A 157 -19.57 13.79 -21.36
C SER A 157 -18.72 13.89 -20.08
N VAL A 158 -19.26 13.46 -18.94
CA VAL A 158 -18.53 13.38 -17.67
C VAL A 158 -17.40 12.35 -17.76
N VAL A 159 -17.66 11.15 -18.28
CA VAL A 159 -16.63 10.11 -18.47
C VAL A 159 -15.50 10.62 -19.37
N LEU A 160 -15.84 11.31 -20.47
CA LEU A 160 -14.85 11.88 -21.37
C LEU A 160 -13.97 12.91 -20.65
N VAL A 161 -14.56 13.87 -19.94
CA VAL A 161 -13.78 14.89 -19.21
C VAL A 161 -12.93 14.25 -18.11
N GLY A 162 -13.50 13.32 -17.33
CA GLY A 162 -12.79 12.58 -16.29
C GLY A 162 -11.61 11.77 -16.80
N THR A 163 -11.73 11.19 -18.00
CA THR A 163 -10.64 10.47 -18.64
C THR A 163 -9.56 11.42 -19.16
N LEU A 164 -9.97 12.54 -19.77
CA LEU A 164 -9.03 13.54 -20.30
C LEU A 164 -8.23 14.21 -19.18
N ASP A 165 -8.85 14.47 -18.03
CA ASP A 165 -8.21 14.95 -16.82
C ASP A 165 -7.03 14.05 -16.43
N GLU A 166 -7.29 12.76 -16.20
CA GLU A 166 -6.26 11.80 -15.85
C GLU A 166 -5.22 11.59 -16.95
N PHE A 167 -5.62 11.71 -18.23
CA PHE A 167 -4.68 11.65 -19.34
C PHE A 167 -3.74 12.86 -19.38
N ILE A 168 -4.23 14.07 -19.04
CA ILE A 168 -3.40 15.27 -18.89
C ILE A 168 -2.45 15.10 -17.70
N GLN A 169 -2.93 14.56 -16.58
CA GLN A 169 -2.09 14.25 -15.43
C GLN A 169 -1.01 13.23 -15.76
N TYR A 170 -1.33 12.18 -16.53
CA TYR A 170 -0.37 11.20 -17.03
C TYR A 170 0.74 11.83 -17.89
N LEU A 171 0.44 12.87 -18.66
CA LEU A 171 1.43 13.59 -19.47
C LEU A 171 2.29 14.56 -18.63
N HIS A 172 1.91 14.85 -17.39
CA HIS A 172 2.63 15.79 -16.53
C HIS A 172 3.74 15.08 -15.73
N PRO A 173 5.02 15.52 -15.81
CA PRO A 173 6.16 14.79 -15.21
C PRO A 173 6.09 14.57 -13.68
N GLU A 174 5.38 15.44 -12.95
CA GLU A 174 5.24 15.36 -11.49
C GLU A 174 3.95 14.65 -11.02
N ARG A 175 3.16 14.08 -11.94
CA ARG A 175 1.87 13.44 -11.64
C ARG A 175 1.80 12.07 -12.32
N THR A 176 0.93 11.24 -11.79
CA THR A 176 0.58 9.94 -12.36
C THR A 176 -0.91 9.96 -12.64
N GLY A 177 -1.33 9.61 -13.85
CA GLY A 177 -2.75 9.42 -14.13
C GLY A 177 -3.22 8.10 -13.54
N GLU A 178 -4.23 8.12 -12.67
CA GLU A 178 -4.71 6.93 -11.97
C GLU A 178 -6.08 6.51 -12.50
N PHE A 179 -6.24 5.22 -12.81
CA PHE A 179 -7.55 4.70 -13.22
C PHE A 179 -8.62 4.88 -12.14
N VAL A 180 -8.21 4.78 -10.88
CA VAL A 180 -9.08 4.98 -9.71
C VAL A 180 -9.64 6.40 -9.69
N ASP A 181 -8.86 7.40 -10.12
CA ASP A 181 -9.30 8.79 -10.16
C ASP A 181 -10.30 9.03 -11.30
N ILE A 182 -10.16 8.35 -12.44
CA ILE A 182 -11.24 8.30 -13.46
C ILE A 182 -12.54 7.76 -12.83
N CYS A 183 -12.45 6.66 -12.08
CA CYS A 183 -13.63 6.08 -11.41
C CYS A 183 -14.25 7.07 -10.41
N TRP A 184 -13.44 7.76 -9.61
CA TRP A 184 -13.93 8.79 -8.69
C TRP A 184 -14.60 9.95 -9.42
N ASN A 185 -14.02 10.46 -10.51
CA ASN A 185 -14.60 11.51 -11.34
C ASN A 185 -15.94 11.08 -11.96
N VAL A 186 -16.06 9.83 -12.38
CA VAL A 186 -17.31 9.27 -12.90
C VAL A 186 -18.36 9.13 -11.80
N ILE A 187 -18.00 8.63 -10.62
CA ILE A 187 -18.91 8.52 -9.46
C ILE A 187 -19.38 9.93 -9.03
N ALA A 188 -18.44 10.87 -8.95
CA ALA A 188 -18.63 12.26 -8.59
C ALA A 188 -19.64 12.96 -9.49
N GLY A 189 -19.64 12.68 -10.80
CA GLY A 189 -20.65 13.22 -11.71
C GLY A 189 -21.94 12.39 -11.76
N THR A 190 -21.88 11.06 -11.58
CA THR A 190 -23.04 10.17 -11.72
C THR A 190 -24.02 10.26 -10.54
N LEU A 191 -23.52 10.40 -9.31
CA LEU A 191 -24.40 10.54 -8.13
C LEU A 191 -25.26 11.82 -8.22
N PRO A 192 -24.71 13.03 -8.47
CA PRO A 192 -25.51 14.23 -8.72
C PRO A 192 -26.39 14.12 -9.96
N LEU A 193 -25.95 13.44 -11.02
CA LEU A 193 -26.80 13.17 -12.18
C LEU A 193 -28.06 12.36 -11.80
N GLY A 194 -27.92 11.37 -10.93
CA GLY A 194 -29.03 10.61 -10.35
C GLY A 194 -29.97 11.46 -9.50
N MET A 195 -29.42 12.34 -8.65
CA MET A 195 -30.20 13.31 -7.88
C MET A 195 -31.01 14.23 -8.80
N LEU A 196 -30.37 14.77 -9.84
CA LEU A 196 -31.03 15.62 -10.84
C LEU A 196 -32.14 14.87 -11.57
N ARG A 197 -31.94 13.59 -11.92
CA ARG A 197 -32.97 12.77 -12.56
C ARG A 197 -34.22 12.61 -11.70
N LEU A 198 -34.05 12.38 -10.40
CA LEU A 198 -35.15 12.21 -9.46
C LEU A 198 -35.94 13.51 -9.24
N SER A 199 -35.27 14.65 -9.42
CA SER A 199 -35.86 15.98 -9.24
C SER A 199 -36.73 16.49 -10.40
N GLU A 200 -36.73 15.83 -11.56
CA GLU A 200 -37.52 16.23 -12.73
C GLU A 200 -38.92 15.60 -12.75
N ASP A 201 -39.96 16.40 -13.00
CA ASP A 201 -41.36 15.92 -13.05
C ASP A 201 -41.65 15.00 -14.25
N GLU A 202 -41.13 15.39 -15.42
CA GLU A 202 -41.56 14.84 -16.69
C GLU A 202 -40.94 13.48 -17.03
N SER A 203 -41.79 12.55 -17.50
CA SER A 203 -41.32 11.47 -18.35
C SER A 203 -40.84 12.08 -19.67
N ARG A 204 -39.53 12.23 -19.82
CA ARG A 204 -38.93 12.72 -21.06
C ARG A 204 -39.36 11.84 -22.25
N GLY A 205 -39.54 12.47 -23.41
CA GLY A 205 -39.90 11.78 -24.65
C GLY A 205 -38.89 10.68 -25.02
N THR A 206 -39.32 9.73 -25.84
CA THR A 206 -38.45 8.68 -26.38
C THR A 206 -37.37 9.30 -27.29
N PRO A 207 -36.10 8.85 -27.23
CA PRO A 207 -35.05 9.35 -28.10
C PRO A 207 -35.38 9.20 -29.56
N SER A 208 -35.12 10.25 -30.34
CA SER A 208 -35.15 10.17 -31.79
C SER A 208 -33.99 9.33 -32.33
N ARG A 209 -34.05 8.93 -33.60
CA ARG A 209 -32.90 8.29 -34.28
C ARG A 209 -31.64 9.16 -34.22
N PHE A 210 -31.80 10.49 -34.26
CA PHE A 210 -30.69 11.43 -34.12
C PHE A 210 -30.10 11.45 -32.71
N ASP A 211 -30.93 11.34 -31.67
CA ASP A 211 -30.46 11.25 -30.29
C ASP A 211 -29.68 9.97 -30.04
N VAL A 212 -30.18 8.83 -30.53
CA VAL A 212 -29.47 7.54 -30.45
C VAL A 212 -28.14 7.61 -31.20
N ARG A 213 -28.11 8.24 -32.38
CA ARG A 213 -26.86 8.44 -33.14
C ARG A 213 -25.87 9.30 -32.35
N ARG A 214 -26.32 10.40 -31.73
CA ARG A 214 -25.46 11.25 -30.88
C ARG A 214 -24.94 10.51 -29.65
N MET A 215 -25.81 9.76 -28.96
CA MET A 215 -25.42 8.93 -27.82
C MET A 215 -24.33 7.94 -28.22
N ARG A 216 -24.48 7.26 -29.36
CA ARG A 216 -23.46 6.35 -29.88
C ARG A 216 -22.17 7.09 -30.22
N LEU A 217 -22.23 8.21 -30.93
CA LEU A 217 -21.02 8.96 -31.31
C LEU A 217 -20.24 9.45 -30.10
N ILE A 218 -20.92 10.10 -29.14
CA ILE A 218 -20.28 10.64 -27.94
C ILE A 218 -19.84 9.51 -27.00
N GLY A 219 -20.65 8.46 -26.87
CA GLY A 219 -20.29 7.27 -26.11
C GLY A 219 -19.08 6.55 -26.70
N LEU A 220 -19.03 6.36 -28.02
CA LEU A 220 -17.88 5.74 -28.70
C LEU A 220 -16.63 6.61 -28.64
N PHE A 221 -16.78 7.93 -28.74
CA PHE A 221 -15.64 8.85 -28.60
C PHE A 221 -15.08 8.81 -27.17
N SER A 222 -15.97 8.90 -26.17
CA SER A 222 -15.60 8.74 -24.75
C SER A 222 -14.93 7.38 -24.49
N TRP A 223 -15.51 6.30 -25.01
CA TRP A 223 -14.97 4.94 -24.95
C TRP A 223 -13.60 4.83 -25.63
N PHE A 224 -13.42 5.45 -26.80
CA PHE A 224 -12.15 5.43 -27.52
C PHE A 224 -11.04 6.14 -26.72
N VAL A 225 -11.34 7.34 -26.18
CA VAL A 225 -10.40 8.08 -25.33
C VAL A 225 -10.06 7.29 -24.06
N ALA A 226 -11.06 6.67 -23.42
CA ALA A 226 -10.83 5.76 -22.31
C ALA A 226 -9.94 4.57 -22.70
N GLY A 227 -10.12 4.00 -23.89
CA GLY A 227 -9.26 2.94 -24.42
C GLY A 227 -7.81 3.36 -24.56
N ILE A 228 -7.57 4.54 -25.15
CA ILE A 228 -6.20 5.08 -25.25
C ILE A 228 -5.59 5.15 -23.85
N PHE A 229 -6.27 5.77 -22.87
CA PHE A 229 -5.79 5.84 -21.50
C PHE A 229 -5.52 4.45 -20.90
N LEU A 230 -6.51 3.53 -20.97
CA LEU A 230 -6.42 2.19 -20.41
C LEU A 230 -5.24 1.38 -20.99
N PHE A 231 -4.91 1.56 -22.26
CA PHE A 231 -3.86 0.78 -22.93
C PHE A 231 -2.50 1.49 -23.01
N THR A 232 -2.40 2.79 -22.73
CA THR A 232 -1.13 3.54 -22.76
C THR A 232 -0.66 4.05 -21.41
N ALA A 233 -1.59 4.42 -20.51
CA ALA A 233 -1.30 5.09 -19.24
C ALA A 233 -1.39 4.13 -18.04
N ILE A 234 -2.31 3.17 -18.07
CA ILE A 234 -2.47 2.23 -16.95
C ILE A 234 -1.31 1.26 -16.87
N GLU A 235 -0.87 1.05 -15.63
CA GLU A 235 0.07 0.02 -15.27
C GLU A 235 -0.64 -1.21 -14.70
N TYR A 236 -0.19 -2.38 -15.14
CA TYR A 236 -0.69 -3.67 -14.67
C TYR A 236 0.36 -4.28 -13.77
N GLY A 237 -0.09 -4.87 -12.67
CA GLY A 237 0.78 -5.49 -11.71
C GLY A 237 0.08 -6.57 -10.91
N ILE A 238 0.81 -7.18 -10.00
CA ILE A 238 0.30 -8.18 -9.07
C ILE A 238 0.48 -7.69 -7.63
N GLU A 239 -0.41 -8.12 -6.74
CA GLU A 239 -0.21 -7.99 -5.30
C GLU A 239 0.62 -9.19 -4.81
N ILE A 240 1.73 -8.89 -4.13
CA ILE A 240 2.52 -9.87 -3.41
C ILE A 240 2.08 -9.87 -1.96
N ARG A 241 1.76 -11.06 -1.45
CA ARG A 241 1.41 -11.31 -0.06
C ARG A 241 2.46 -12.21 0.57
N ASP A 242 3.23 -11.66 1.49
CA ASP A 242 4.26 -12.40 2.18
C ASP A 242 3.70 -13.02 3.47
N PRO A 243 3.97 -14.32 3.73
CA PRO A 243 3.64 -15.01 4.99
C PRO A 243 4.01 -14.24 6.26
N ARG A 244 5.00 -13.36 6.19
CA ARG A 244 5.47 -12.53 7.31
C ARG A 244 4.60 -11.33 7.64
N GLY A 245 3.48 -11.17 6.95
CA GLY A 245 2.48 -10.13 7.24
C GLY A 245 2.72 -8.80 6.55
N TYR A 246 3.45 -8.77 5.42
CA TYR A 246 3.52 -7.59 4.56
C TYR A 246 3.02 -7.86 3.14
N ARG A 247 2.43 -6.83 2.52
CA ARG A 247 1.89 -6.83 1.16
C ARG A 247 2.43 -5.65 0.37
N PHE A 248 2.74 -5.84 -0.91
CA PHE A 248 3.11 -4.76 -1.82
C PHE A 248 2.69 -5.10 -3.26
N HIS A 249 2.63 -4.09 -4.13
CA HIS A 249 2.31 -4.30 -5.54
C HIS A 249 3.59 -4.19 -6.37
N THR A 250 3.70 -5.01 -7.42
CA THR A 250 4.79 -4.95 -8.40
C THR A 250 4.23 -4.95 -9.81
N ARG A 251 4.89 -4.22 -10.72
CA ARG A 251 4.63 -4.19 -12.18
C ARG A 251 5.11 -5.46 -12.87
N LEU A 252 5.93 -6.27 -12.21
CA LEU A 252 6.39 -7.52 -12.77
C LEU A 252 5.27 -8.57 -12.78
N PRO A 253 5.21 -9.42 -13.82
CA PRO A 253 4.06 -10.28 -14.07
C PRO A 253 3.94 -11.44 -13.06
N SER A 254 5.00 -11.75 -12.32
CA SER A 254 5.02 -12.85 -11.35
C SER A 254 6.05 -12.58 -10.23
N PRO A 255 5.90 -13.23 -9.06
CA PRO A 255 6.94 -13.21 -8.04
C PRO A 255 8.28 -13.78 -8.53
N ALA A 256 8.25 -14.78 -9.40
CA ALA A 256 9.45 -15.36 -10.00
C ALA A 256 10.20 -14.34 -10.88
N ALA A 257 9.48 -13.49 -11.61
CA ALA A 257 10.07 -12.45 -12.45
C ALA A 257 10.85 -11.40 -11.63
N LEU A 258 10.40 -11.06 -10.41
CA LEU A 258 11.18 -10.22 -9.49
C LEU A 258 12.54 -10.86 -9.18
N HIS A 259 12.56 -12.15 -8.87
CA HIS A 259 13.79 -12.85 -8.51
C HIS A 259 14.72 -13.07 -9.69
N GLU A 260 14.18 -13.31 -10.88
CA GLU A 260 14.95 -13.40 -12.11
C GLU A 260 15.64 -12.07 -12.43
N GLU A 261 14.90 -10.96 -12.33
CA GLU A 261 15.45 -9.62 -12.54
C GLU A 261 16.50 -9.23 -11.49
N ASP A 262 16.27 -9.53 -10.20
CA ASP A 262 17.26 -9.31 -9.12
C ASP A 262 18.57 -10.09 -9.40
N GLU A 263 18.46 -11.29 -9.95
CA GLU A 263 19.62 -12.08 -10.37
C GLU A 263 20.31 -11.53 -11.61
N ARG A 264 19.54 -11.16 -12.63
CA ARG A 264 20.05 -10.60 -13.88
C ARG A 264 20.83 -9.32 -13.61
N LEU A 265 20.28 -8.41 -12.81
CA LEU A 265 20.92 -7.15 -12.45
C LEU A 265 22.12 -7.34 -11.53
N PHE A 266 22.06 -8.28 -10.58
CA PHE A 266 23.23 -8.62 -9.77
C PHE A 266 24.41 -9.11 -10.62
N LYS A 267 24.16 -9.94 -11.64
CA LYS A 267 25.20 -10.44 -12.54
C LYS A 267 25.74 -9.35 -13.49
N ASN A 268 24.87 -8.47 -13.99
CA ASN A 268 25.19 -7.59 -15.12
C ASN A 268 25.39 -6.11 -14.77
N ALA A 269 24.83 -5.60 -13.66
CA ALA A 269 24.72 -4.16 -13.36
C ALA A 269 25.28 -3.75 -11.98
N ALA A 270 25.74 -4.70 -11.16
CA ALA A 270 26.24 -4.44 -9.80
C ALA A 270 27.32 -3.33 -9.66
N PRO A 271 28.25 -3.13 -10.62
CA PRO A 271 29.24 -2.05 -10.51
C PRO A 271 28.67 -0.63 -10.72
N GLY A 272 27.58 -0.47 -11.48
CA GLY A 272 26.99 0.84 -11.83
C GLY A 272 26.11 1.44 -10.74
N LEU A 273 25.34 0.59 -10.04
CA LEU A 273 24.39 0.99 -8.99
C LEU A 273 25.04 1.66 -7.77
N ARG A 274 26.34 1.44 -7.53
CA ARG A 274 27.08 2.13 -6.47
C ARG A 274 27.40 3.59 -6.82
N ARG A 275 27.62 3.89 -8.11
CA ARG A 275 28.07 5.22 -8.60
C ARG A 275 26.92 6.17 -8.90
N GLU A 276 25.76 5.67 -9.32
CA GLU A 276 24.56 6.48 -9.59
C GLU A 276 23.86 6.99 -8.31
N ASN A 277 24.40 6.66 -7.12
CA ASN A 277 23.89 7.13 -5.83
C ASN A 277 24.15 8.61 -5.51
N ALA A 278 24.84 9.33 -6.40
CA ALA A 278 25.15 10.74 -6.18
C ALA A 278 24.16 11.64 -6.96
N PHE A 279 23.04 11.89 -6.32
CA PHE A 279 22.21 13.09 -6.43
C PHE A 279 20.96 13.04 -7.32
N THR A 280 19.83 13.11 -6.59
CA THR A 280 18.43 13.27 -6.98
C THR A 280 17.69 12.00 -7.45
N TYR A 281 16.79 11.51 -6.59
CA TYR A 281 15.79 10.48 -6.89
C TYR A 281 15.07 10.69 -8.22
N SER A 282 14.76 11.95 -8.56
CA SER A 282 14.18 12.32 -9.85
C SER A 282 15.07 11.93 -11.03
N SER A 283 16.39 12.15 -10.94
CA SER A 283 17.34 11.75 -11.98
C SER A 283 17.44 10.23 -12.11
N PHE A 284 17.40 9.51 -10.98
CA PHE A 284 17.37 8.04 -11.00
C PHE A 284 16.09 7.53 -11.71
N LEU A 285 14.92 8.05 -11.35
CA LEU A 285 13.67 7.63 -12.01
C LEU A 285 13.62 8.05 -13.48
N ALA A 286 14.24 9.17 -13.85
CA ALA A 286 14.37 9.57 -15.25
C ALA A 286 15.31 8.66 -16.05
N ALA A 287 16.40 8.18 -15.43
CA ALA A 287 17.34 7.24 -16.04
C ALA A 287 16.77 5.81 -16.12
N HIS A 288 15.98 5.42 -15.13
CA HIS A 288 15.34 4.11 -14.99
C HIS A 288 13.80 4.25 -14.95
N PRO A 289 13.17 4.69 -16.05
CA PRO A 289 11.74 4.89 -16.11
C PRO A 289 11.00 3.55 -15.97
N GLU A 290 9.84 3.58 -15.34
CA GLU A 290 9.04 2.42 -14.95
C GLU A 290 8.67 1.49 -16.12
N LYS A 291 8.48 2.04 -17.33
CA LYS A 291 8.16 1.24 -18.52
C LYS A 291 9.35 0.46 -19.07
N LYS A 292 10.57 0.94 -18.85
CA LYS A 292 11.80 0.34 -19.38
C LYS A 292 12.45 -0.58 -18.36
N GLU A 293 12.51 -0.12 -17.11
CA GLU A 293 13.23 -0.80 -16.02
C GLU A 293 12.36 -0.84 -14.74
N PRO A 294 11.20 -1.53 -14.78
CA PRO A 294 10.23 -1.55 -13.68
C PRO A 294 10.82 -2.04 -12.36
N PHE A 295 11.72 -3.03 -12.41
CA PHE A 295 12.39 -3.56 -11.23
C PHE A 295 13.24 -2.50 -10.49
N LEU A 296 14.09 -1.77 -11.23
CA LEU A 296 14.98 -0.76 -10.63
C LEU A 296 14.19 0.46 -10.13
N ASN A 297 13.13 0.82 -10.86
CA ASN A 297 12.20 1.84 -10.43
C ASN A 297 11.56 1.46 -9.07
N GLU A 298 10.99 0.26 -8.96
CA GLU A 298 10.37 -0.23 -7.72
C GLU A 298 11.35 -0.36 -6.56
N PHE A 299 12.53 -0.94 -6.81
CA PHE A 299 13.62 -0.99 -5.85
C PHE A 299 13.92 0.41 -5.28
N ARG A 300 14.02 1.42 -6.16
CA ARG A 300 14.31 2.79 -5.75
C ARG A 300 13.18 3.42 -4.94
N VAL A 301 11.92 3.18 -5.32
CA VAL A 301 10.76 3.73 -4.60
C VAL A 301 10.63 3.11 -3.21
N HIS A 302 10.81 1.78 -3.07
CA HIS A 302 10.87 1.10 -1.77
C HIS A 302 12.02 1.64 -0.90
N LEU A 303 13.21 1.79 -1.48
CA LEU A 303 14.37 2.36 -0.82
C LEU A 303 14.15 3.81 -0.35
N PHE A 304 13.54 4.63 -1.20
CA PHE A 304 13.16 6.00 -0.87
C PHE A 304 12.17 6.04 0.29
N ARG A 305 11.13 5.21 0.24
CA ARG A 305 10.12 5.10 1.29
C ARG A 305 10.74 4.68 2.61
N ARG A 306 11.56 3.63 2.63
CA ARG A 306 12.34 3.20 3.80
C ARG A 306 13.10 4.38 4.42
N ASN A 307 13.94 5.04 3.62
CA ASN A 307 14.80 6.12 4.09
C ASN A 307 13.98 7.33 4.60
N ARG A 308 12.88 7.68 3.93
CA ARG A 308 11.95 8.72 4.35
C ARG A 308 11.42 8.48 5.76
N TYR A 309 10.98 7.26 6.04
CA TYR A 309 10.39 6.94 7.35
C TYR A 309 11.44 6.82 8.46
N VAL A 310 12.65 6.34 8.18
CA VAL A 310 13.77 6.47 9.13
C VAL A 310 14.07 7.93 9.44
N ALA A 311 14.06 8.79 8.41
CA ALA A 311 14.38 10.18 8.57
C ALA A 311 13.29 10.96 9.33
N TYR A 312 12.02 10.55 9.21
CA TYR A 312 10.93 11.02 10.07
C TYR A 312 11.10 10.58 11.52
N TYR A 313 11.43 9.31 11.76
CA TYR A 313 11.75 8.82 13.11
C TYR A 313 12.87 9.67 13.73
N GLY A 314 14.00 9.82 13.05
CA GLY A 314 15.13 10.63 13.53
C GLY A 314 14.76 12.09 13.80
N HIS A 315 13.99 12.73 12.92
CA HIS A 315 13.51 14.10 13.11
C HIS A 315 12.67 14.24 14.39
N TYR A 316 11.64 13.41 14.56
CA TYR A 316 10.72 13.52 15.68
C TYR A 316 11.33 13.09 17.01
N SER A 317 12.14 12.02 17.04
CA SER A 317 12.87 11.59 18.24
C SER A 317 13.77 12.70 18.78
N LEU A 318 14.42 13.44 17.88
CA LEU A 318 15.31 14.52 18.26
C LEU A 318 14.58 15.79 18.68
N ARG A 319 13.46 16.13 18.03
CA ARG A 319 12.55 17.20 18.45
C ARG A 319 12.10 16.96 19.90
N ARG A 320 11.76 15.71 20.25
CA ARG A 320 11.41 15.32 21.62
C ARG A 320 12.59 15.44 22.61
N SER A 321 13.80 15.05 22.22
CA SER A 321 15.00 15.22 23.08
C SER A 321 15.29 16.69 23.43
N LEU A 322 14.92 17.64 22.57
CA LEU A 322 15.08 19.06 22.84
C LEU A 322 14.12 19.59 23.91
N HIS A 323 12.95 18.97 24.07
CA HIS A 323 12.06 19.27 25.21
C HIS A 323 12.62 18.82 26.54
N GLY A 324 13.34 17.69 26.55
CA GLY A 324 14.00 17.17 27.75
C GLY A 324 15.27 17.90 28.16
N GLY A 325 15.63 19.02 27.52
CA GLY A 325 16.78 19.84 27.89
C GLY A 325 18.16 19.31 27.44
N ALA A 326 18.21 18.26 26.61
CA ALA A 326 19.47 17.77 26.07
C ALA A 326 20.06 18.75 25.04
N ALA A 327 21.36 19.05 25.12
CA ALA A 327 22.04 19.83 24.10
C ALA A 327 21.97 19.10 22.74
N PHE A 328 21.50 19.78 21.70
CA PHE A 328 21.25 19.19 20.38
C PHE A 328 22.43 18.34 19.87
N ASP A 329 23.65 18.90 19.88
CA ASP A 329 24.85 18.23 19.38
C ASP A 329 25.19 16.96 20.16
N SER A 330 24.74 16.85 21.42
CA SER A 330 24.88 15.64 22.21
C SER A 330 23.85 14.58 21.80
N ALA A 331 22.61 14.99 21.53
CA ALA A 331 21.55 14.09 21.10
C ALA A 331 21.80 13.55 19.68
N TRP A 332 22.28 14.37 18.74
CA TRP A 332 22.68 13.93 17.39
C TRP A 332 23.87 12.95 17.43
N ARG A 333 24.84 13.19 18.31
CA ARG A 333 25.95 12.25 18.55
C ARG A 333 25.50 10.96 19.23
N ARG A 334 24.45 11.01 20.08
CA ARG A 334 23.80 9.85 20.72
C ARG A 334 22.85 9.09 19.80
N ILE A 335 22.55 9.58 18.59
CA ILE A 335 22.01 8.70 17.54
C ILE A 335 23.14 7.73 17.20
N GLU A 336 23.19 6.63 17.94
CA GLU A 336 24.27 5.64 18.09
C GLU A 336 24.72 4.96 16.79
N ASN A 337 24.18 5.31 15.63
CA ASN A 337 24.32 4.47 14.45
C ASN A 337 24.41 5.24 13.14
N ASP A 338 25.51 5.00 12.43
CA ASP A 338 25.77 5.48 11.08
C ASP A 338 24.62 5.15 10.13
N ALA A 339 23.90 4.03 10.29
CA ALA A 339 22.77 3.70 9.42
C ALA A 339 21.56 4.66 9.54
N VAL A 340 21.25 5.18 10.73
CA VAL A 340 20.19 6.20 10.89
C VAL A 340 20.70 7.53 10.34
N ARG A 341 21.96 7.85 10.64
CA ARG A 341 22.63 9.06 10.15
C ARG A 341 22.68 9.07 8.62
N ASP A 342 22.99 7.95 8.00
CA ASP A 342 23.08 7.73 6.56
C ASP A 342 21.70 7.75 5.91
N ALA A 343 20.69 7.14 6.51
CA ALA A 343 19.32 7.26 6.02
C ALA A 343 18.83 8.72 6.06
N VAL A 344 19.15 9.46 7.13
CA VAL A 344 18.86 10.90 7.24
C VAL A 344 19.68 11.69 6.21
N ARG A 345 20.95 11.37 5.98
CA ARG A 345 21.80 12.02 4.95
C ARG A 345 21.26 11.79 3.54
N ILE A 346 20.95 10.54 3.18
CA ILE A 346 20.39 10.15 1.88
C ILE A 346 19.05 10.85 1.66
N TYR A 347 18.20 10.89 2.69
CA TYR A 347 16.91 11.56 2.59
C TYR A 347 17.02 13.08 2.59
N ALA A 348 17.95 13.65 3.33
CA ALA A 348 18.28 15.07 3.27
C ALA A 348 18.75 15.45 1.86
N ALA A 349 19.66 14.68 1.27
CA ALA A 349 20.15 14.88 -0.10
C ALA A 349 19.04 14.80 -1.17
N TYR A 350 17.91 14.14 -0.86
CA TYR A 350 16.74 14.14 -1.75
C TYR A 350 15.96 15.45 -1.72
N LEU A 351 15.84 16.09 -0.56
CA LEU A 351 15.00 17.26 -0.40
C LEU A 351 15.68 18.50 -0.98
N HIS A 352 14.88 19.40 -1.54
CA HIS A 352 15.38 20.72 -1.92
C HIS A 352 15.79 21.53 -0.68
N ARG A 353 16.72 22.47 -0.86
CA ARG A 353 17.30 23.34 0.19
C ARG A 353 16.25 23.91 1.16
N LYS A 354 15.15 24.46 0.62
CA LYS A 354 14.05 25.04 1.39
C LYS A 354 13.26 23.96 2.16
N GLU A 355 13.01 22.80 1.56
CA GLU A 355 12.30 21.70 2.23
C GLU A 355 13.12 21.08 3.35
N LEU A 356 14.44 20.98 3.16
CA LEU A 356 15.40 20.60 4.19
C LEU A 356 15.33 21.53 5.39
N GLN A 357 15.32 22.84 5.16
CA GLN A 357 15.16 23.84 6.22
C GLN A 357 13.83 23.64 6.95
N ILE A 358 12.71 23.57 6.21
CA ILE A 358 11.35 23.42 6.78
C ILE A 358 11.24 22.14 7.60
N ARG A 359 11.72 21.01 7.07
CA ARG A 359 11.51 19.67 7.64
C ARG A 359 12.51 19.32 8.71
N TYR A 360 13.77 19.72 8.56
CA TYR A 360 14.84 19.39 9.49
C TYR A 360 15.17 20.54 10.42
N GLY A 361 14.27 21.50 10.61
CA GLY A 361 14.58 22.77 11.24
C GLY A 361 15.55 22.75 12.42
N PRO A 362 15.28 21.97 13.49
CA PRO A 362 16.24 21.80 14.59
C PRO A 362 17.55 21.10 14.20
N LEU A 363 17.49 20.06 13.36
CA LEU A 363 18.63 19.35 12.76
C LEU A 363 19.56 20.26 11.96
N ALA A 364 18.96 21.07 11.10
CA ALA A 364 19.61 22.10 10.31
C ALA A 364 20.34 23.16 11.15
N LEU A 365 20.03 23.30 12.44
CA LEU A 365 20.68 24.28 13.32
C LEU A 365 21.94 23.73 14.01
N SER A 366 22.21 22.43 13.92
CA SER A 366 23.36 21.87 14.60
C SER A 366 24.62 21.90 13.77
N ARG A 367 25.74 22.28 14.40
CA ARG A 367 27.04 22.34 13.71
C ARG A 367 27.47 20.95 13.25
N SER A 368 27.18 19.93 14.06
CA SER A 368 27.47 18.53 13.75
C SER A 368 26.70 18.04 12.52
N PHE A 369 25.38 18.17 12.47
CA PHE A 369 24.59 17.77 11.29
C PHE A 369 25.00 18.52 10.02
N ARG A 370 25.25 19.83 10.12
CA ARG A 370 25.69 20.63 8.96
C ARG A 370 27.01 20.13 8.40
N ARG A 371 27.98 19.89 9.28
CA ARG A 371 29.30 19.39 8.89
C ARG A 371 29.16 18.01 8.27
N ASP A 372 28.44 17.10 8.93
CA ASP A 372 28.23 15.73 8.46
C ASP A 372 27.52 15.69 7.10
N LEU A 373 26.52 16.55 6.88
CA LEU A 373 25.79 16.63 5.61
C LEU A 373 26.65 17.31 4.54
N LYS A 374 27.39 18.37 4.87
CA LYS A 374 28.31 19.03 3.94
C LYS A 374 29.39 18.06 3.45
N GLU A 375 29.95 17.25 4.34
CA GLU A 375 30.90 16.18 3.99
C GLU A 375 30.26 15.14 3.07
N PHE A 376 29.04 14.68 3.42
CA PHE A 376 28.27 13.74 2.58
C PHE A 376 27.93 14.31 1.19
N LEU A 377 27.70 15.62 1.07
CA LEU A 377 27.40 16.33 -0.17
C LEU A 377 28.68 16.80 -0.93
N GLY A 378 29.86 16.27 -0.59
CA GLY A 378 31.10 16.60 -1.29
C GLY A 378 31.56 18.05 -1.08
N GLY A 379 31.25 18.66 0.07
CA GLY A 379 31.70 20.00 0.45
C GLY A 379 30.70 21.14 0.15
N SER A 380 29.57 20.85 -0.48
CA SER A 380 28.56 21.85 -0.84
C SER A 380 27.81 22.36 0.40
N ASP A 381 27.92 23.67 0.70
CA ASP A 381 27.15 24.28 1.79
C ASP A 381 25.76 24.71 1.31
N ILE A 382 24.74 24.03 1.84
CA ILE A 382 23.35 24.23 1.46
C ILE A 382 22.58 25.13 2.44
N TRP A 383 23.25 25.89 3.31
CA TRP A 383 22.57 26.76 4.28
C TRP A 383 22.87 28.24 4.04
N GLU A 384 21.82 29.07 3.90
CA GLU A 384 21.93 30.54 3.93
C GLU A 384 22.00 31.06 5.37
N LYS A 385 22.67 32.21 5.57
CA LYS A 385 22.93 32.81 6.89
C LYS A 385 21.70 33.48 7.53
N GLU A 386 20.69 33.89 6.78
CA GLU A 386 19.68 34.85 7.26
C GLU A 386 18.47 34.23 8.01
N VAL A 387 18.11 32.97 7.77
CA VAL A 387 16.89 32.37 8.35
C VAL A 387 17.06 31.93 9.82
N TRP A 388 18.25 32.10 10.40
CA TRP A 388 18.71 31.32 11.54
C TRP A 388 18.08 31.63 12.91
N LYS A 389 17.76 32.89 13.19
CA LYS A 389 17.30 33.33 14.54
C LYS A 389 15.78 33.29 14.73
N PRO A 390 14.96 33.78 13.78
CA PRO A 390 13.49 33.74 13.91
C PRO A 390 12.97 32.30 13.86
N TYR A 391 13.46 31.53 12.89
CA TYR A 391 13.05 30.15 12.65
C TYR A 391 13.39 29.21 13.83
N ARG A 392 14.53 29.41 14.49
CA ARG A 392 14.88 28.65 15.71
C ARG A 392 13.87 28.87 16.84
N ARG A 393 13.41 30.11 17.05
CA ARG A 393 12.41 30.42 18.08
C ARG A 393 11.05 29.81 17.75
N GLU A 394 10.64 29.90 16.49
CA GLU A 394 9.40 29.30 15.99
C GLU A 394 9.39 27.78 16.14
N GLN A 395 10.46 27.09 15.77
CA GLN A 395 10.55 25.63 15.91
C GLN A 395 10.57 25.18 17.38
N LEU A 396 11.23 25.93 18.27
CA LEU A 396 11.18 25.68 19.72
C LEU A 396 9.77 25.89 20.28
N ARG A 397 9.00 26.85 19.75
CA ARG A 397 7.59 27.08 20.08
C ARG A 397 6.71 25.92 19.59
N LYS A 398 6.80 25.55 18.31
CA LYS A 398 6.05 24.45 17.69
C LYS A 398 6.32 23.12 18.35
N ALA A 399 7.56 22.88 18.75
CA ALA A 399 7.92 21.67 19.45
C ALA A 399 7.10 21.54 20.75
N LYS A 400 6.85 22.66 21.48
CA LYS A 400 6.06 22.65 22.72
C LYS A 400 4.57 22.39 22.52
N THR A 401 4.02 22.58 21.31
CA THR A 401 2.57 22.53 21.03
C THR A 401 2.12 21.32 20.22
N GLU A 402 3.01 20.66 19.47
CA GLU A 402 2.70 19.47 18.65
C GLU A 402 3.56 18.27 19.09
N GLU A 403 3.36 17.78 20.32
CA GLU A 403 4.04 16.55 20.74
C GLU A 403 3.35 15.34 20.10
N LYS A 404 3.92 14.83 19.00
CA LYS A 404 3.54 13.52 18.49
C LYS A 404 3.81 12.47 19.57
N SER A 405 2.85 11.57 19.75
CA SER A 405 3.00 10.47 20.70
C SER A 405 4.21 9.60 20.33
N GLU A 406 4.85 8.98 21.32
CA GLU A 406 5.94 8.03 21.08
C GLU A 406 5.55 6.92 20.11
N THR A 407 4.29 6.48 20.18
CA THR A 407 3.72 5.46 19.30
C THR A 407 3.68 5.94 17.84
N GLU A 408 3.31 7.19 17.56
CA GLU A 408 3.35 7.73 16.19
C GLU A 408 4.78 7.88 15.66
N ILE A 409 5.73 8.27 16.52
CA ILE A 409 7.15 8.35 16.15
C ILE A 409 7.67 6.96 15.79
N MET A 410 7.40 5.98 16.65
CA MET A 410 7.80 4.59 16.46
C MET A 410 7.11 3.93 15.25
N LYS A 411 5.90 4.38 14.87
CA LYS A 411 5.22 3.88 13.67
C LYS A 411 6.01 4.16 12.40
N ASN A 412 6.73 5.30 12.34
CA ASN A 412 7.64 5.57 11.23
C ASN A 412 8.78 4.54 11.17
N LEU A 413 9.38 4.22 12.32
CA LEU A 413 10.46 3.24 12.36
C LEU A 413 9.95 1.83 12.00
N TRP A 414 8.74 1.47 12.41
CA TRP A 414 8.08 0.23 12.03
C TRP A 414 7.84 0.16 10.51
N ILE A 415 7.32 1.23 9.89
CA ILE A 415 7.15 1.28 8.43
C ILE A 415 8.49 1.10 7.71
N ALA A 416 9.54 1.78 8.17
CA ALA A 416 10.87 1.64 7.58
C ALA A 416 11.42 0.21 7.71
N GLU A 417 11.20 -0.43 8.85
CA GLU A 417 11.60 -1.83 9.08
C GLU A 417 10.88 -2.78 8.12
N ARG A 418 9.58 -2.59 7.89
CA ARG A 418 8.81 -3.40 6.93
C ARG A 418 9.26 -3.20 5.49
N GLU A 419 9.58 -1.97 5.10
CA GLU A 419 10.17 -1.67 3.78
C GLU A 419 11.55 -2.31 3.61
N GLU A 420 12.36 -2.36 4.67
CA GLU A 420 13.65 -3.08 4.66
C GLU A 420 13.45 -4.60 4.50
N GLU A 421 12.43 -5.20 5.14
CA GLU A 421 12.10 -6.60 4.92
C GLU A 421 11.70 -6.87 3.46
N ILE A 422 10.88 -6.00 2.86
CA ILE A 422 10.51 -6.11 1.43
C ILE A 422 11.78 -6.05 0.56
N LEU A 423 12.61 -5.02 0.74
CA LEU A 423 13.85 -4.84 -0.02
C LEU A 423 14.77 -6.05 0.09
N ARG A 424 14.93 -6.63 1.29
CA ARG A 424 15.82 -7.77 1.50
C ARG A 424 15.30 -9.05 0.85
N ASN A 425 14.01 -9.30 0.97
CA ASN A 425 13.43 -10.58 0.56
C ASN A 425 13.11 -10.61 -0.94
N TRP A 426 12.88 -9.44 -1.55
CA TRP A 426 12.46 -9.32 -2.95
C TRP A 426 13.50 -8.67 -3.87
N PHE A 427 14.39 -7.85 -3.32
CA PHE A 427 15.44 -7.12 -4.04
C PHE A 427 16.84 -7.38 -3.44
N GLY A 428 17.01 -8.48 -2.72
CA GLY A 428 18.12 -8.69 -1.80
C GLY A 428 19.51 -8.63 -2.45
N ARG A 429 19.67 -9.14 -3.67
CA ARG A 429 20.97 -9.11 -4.37
C ARG A 429 21.29 -7.71 -4.86
N THR A 430 20.31 -7.01 -5.41
CA THR A 430 20.43 -5.60 -5.82
C THR A 430 20.71 -4.71 -4.62
N LEU A 431 20.02 -4.94 -3.49
CA LEU A 431 20.25 -4.24 -2.23
C LEU A 431 21.68 -4.46 -1.72
N ALA A 432 22.17 -5.71 -1.75
CA ALA A 432 23.54 -6.03 -1.35
C ALA A 432 24.60 -5.42 -2.30
N ALA A 433 24.38 -5.51 -3.62
CA ALA A 433 25.28 -4.94 -4.63
C ALA A 433 25.40 -3.41 -4.51
N SER A 434 24.27 -2.73 -4.28
CA SER A 434 24.22 -1.27 -4.11
C SER A 434 24.92 -0.79 -2.83
N GLY A 435 25.07 -1.65 -1.81
CA GLY A 435 25.62 -1.28 -0.51
C GLY A 435 24.67 -0.45 0.35
N LEU A 436 23.38 -0.37 -0.01
CA LEU A 436 22.37 0.46 0.65
C LEU A 436 21.51 -0.31 1.67
N GLY A 437 21.75 -1.61 1.83
CA GLY A 437 21.10 -2.46 2.83
C GLY A 437 21.52 -2.12 4.25
N TRP A 438 20.64 -2.32 5.24
CA TRP A 438 20.99 -2.08 6.63
C TRP A 438 21.98 -3.12 7.15
N PRO A 439 22.99 -2.72 7.96
CA PRO A 439 23.80 -3.66 8.70
C PRO A 439 22.94 -4.56 9.59
N ASP A 440 23.28 -5.84 9.65
CA ASP A 440 22.58 -6.86 10.42
C ASP A 440 22.32 -6.45 11.88
N ALA A 441 23.31 -5.85 12.54
CA ALA A 441 23.20 -5.38 13.92
C ALA A 441 22.19 -4.22 14.07
N PHE A 442 22.10 -3.35 13.07
CA PHE A 442 21.12 -2.26 13.09
C PHE A 442 19.71 -2.80 12.90
N ARG A 443 19.51 -3.68 11.92
CA ARG A 443 18.21 -4.31 11.67
C ARG A 443 17.71 -5.04 12.91
N ASP A 444 18.57 -5.84 13.57
CA ASP A 444 18.20 -6.58 14.78
C ASP A 444 17.81 -5.61 15.93
N ARG A 445 18.46 -4.44 16.06
CA ARG A 445 18.06 -3.40 17.02
C ARG A 445 16.72 -2.76 16.67
N VAL A 446 16.52 -2.39 15.41
CA VAL A 446 15.27 -1.75 14.95
C VAL A 446 14.09 -2.71 15.12
N PHE A 447 14.25 -3.94 14.65
CA PHE A 447 13.26 -4.99 14.77
C PHE A 447 12.85 -5.21 16.24
N ARG A 448 13.81 -5.31 17.17
CA ARG A 448 13.52 -5.39 18.62
C ARG A 448 12.71 -4.21 19.14
N LYS A 449 13.06 -2.99 18.75
CA LYS A 449 12.35 -1.77 19.18
C LYS A 449 10.88 -1.75 18.72
N VAL A 450 10.58 -2.31 17.54
CA VAL A 450 9.23 -2.22 16.96
C VAL A 450 8.38 -3.48 17.16
N ALA A 451 8.98 -4.66 17.28
CA ALA A 451 8.29 -5.96 17.34
C ALA A 451 7.36 -6.08 18.56
N GLY A 452 7.75 -5.52 19.71
CA GLY A 452 6.93 -5.53 20.92
C GLY A 452 5.80 -4.48 20.94
N ARG A 453 5.80 -3.52 20.00
CA ARG A 453 4.97 -2.31 20.10
C ARG A 453 3.84 -2.22 19.06
N PHE A 454 4.08 -2.71 17.84
CA PHE A 454 3.07 -2.73 16.78
C PHE A 454 2.56 -4.15 16.62
N GLY A 455 1.24 -4.32 16.77
CA GLY A 455 0.60 -5.62 16.99
C GLY A 455 0.48 -6.52 15.77
N VAL A 456 -0.71 -7.14 15.61
CA VAL A 456 -1.08 -8.04 14.50
C VAL A 456 -1.32 -7.25 13.18
N GLU A 457 -0.81 -6.02 13.05
CA GLU A 457 -1.10 -5.22 11.86
C GLU A 457 -0.36 -5.77 10.64
N GLU A 458 -1.12 -6.10 9.60
CA GLU A 458 -0.57 -6.37 8.27
C GLU A 458 0.00 -5.07 7.70
N TYR A 459 1.24 -5.10 7.23
CA TYR A 459 1.82 -3.96 6.57
C TYR A 459 1.52 -3.96 5.07
N SER A 460 0.74 -3.00 4.59
CA SER A 460 0.54 -2.79 3.15
C SER A 460 1.43 -1.63 2.70
N SER A 461 2.47 -1.93 1.92
CA SER A 461 3.28 -0.90 1.30
C SER A 461 2.43 -0.04 0.37
N ALA A 462 2.66 1.27 0.40
CA ALA A 462 1.98 2.19 -0.52
C ALA A 462 2.64 2.22 -1.91
N VAL A 463 3.81 1.58 -2.08
CA VAL A 463 4.51 1.52 -3.36
C VAL A 463 3.63 0.79 -4.36
N ALA A 464 3.41 1.42 -5.52
CA ALA A 464 2.61 0.93 -6.65
C ALA A 464 1.13 0.60 -6.35
N LYS A 465 0.65 0.79 -5.11
CA LYS A 465 -0.71 0.40 -4.67
C LYS A 465 -1.84 1.08 -5.44
N ARG A 466 -1.67 2.35 -5.82
CA ARG A 466 -2.67 3.10 -6.59
C ARG A 466 -2.41 3.14 -8.10
N ILE A 467 -1.21 2.72 -8.51
CA ILE A 467 -0.75 2.82 -9.89
C ILE A 467 -0.97 1.48 -10.62
N CYS A 468 -0.65 0.36 -9.97
CA CYS A 468 -0.92 -0.97 -10.49
C CYS A 468 -2.37 -1.36 -10.20
N THR A 469 -3.17 -1.59 -11.24
CA THR A 469 -4.52 -2.13 -11.05
C THR A 469 -4.44 -3.58 -10.59
N SER A 470 -5.35 -3.99 -9.69
CA SER A 470 -5.49 -5.40 -9.28
C SER A 470 -6.09 -6.29 -10.36
N TRP A 471 -6.49 -5.72 -11.51
CA TRP A 471 -7.11 -6.43 -12.62
C TRP A 471 -6.07 -6.78 -13.66
N THR A 472 -6.14 -8.00 -14.18
CA THR A 472 -5.23 -8.39 -15.26
C THR A 472 -5.62 -7.68 -16.56
N LYS A 473 -4.61 -7.42 -17.41
CA LYS A 473 -4.83 -6.79 -18.73
C LYS A 473 -5.92 -7.50 -19.56
N PRO A 474 -6.02 -8.84 -19.60
CA PRO A 474 -7.14 -9.53 -20.27
C PRO A 474 -8.52 -9.18 -19.69
N VAL A 475 -8.66 -9.11 -18.36
CA VAL A 475 -9.94 -8.75 -17.71
C VAL A 475 -10.36 -7.33 -18.09
N VAL A 476 -9.44 -6.37 -17.99
CA VAL A 476 -9.70 -4.98 -18.42
C VAL A 476 -10.07 -4.91 -19.90
N THR A 477 -9.38 -5.69 -20.75
CA THR A 477 -9.65 -5.75 -22.18
C THR A 477 -11.07 -6.25 -22.47
N VAL A 478 -11.48 -7.35 -21.84
CA VAL A 478 -12.84 -7.92 -22.02
C VAL A 478 -13.91 -6.93 -21.57
N ILE A 479 -13.73 -6.30 -20.41
CA ILE A 479 -14.68 -5.33 -19.87
C ILE A 479 -14.75 -4.09 -20.78
N TYR A 480 -13.61 -3.61 -21.26
CA TYR A 480 -13.52 -2.50 -22.19
C TYR A 480 -14.29 -2.79 -23.49
N PHE A 481 -14.01 -3.90 -24.19
CA PHE A 481 -14.71 -4.22 -25.44
C PHE A 481 -16.20 -4.53 -25.23
N SER A 482 -16.56 -5.16 -24.11
CA SER A 482 -17.97 -5.39 -23.74
C SER A 482 -18.72 -4.08 -23.55
N SER A 483 -18.09 -3.06 -22.95
CA SER A 483 -18.71 -1.73 -22.80
C SER A 483 -18.93 -1.03 -24.14
N GLY A 484 -18.01 -1.17 -25.10
CA GLY A 484 -18.16 -0.66 -26.46
C GLY A 484 -19.33 -1.33 -27.20
N PHE A 485 -19.45 -2.65 -27.04
CA PHE A 485 -20.60 -3.40 -27.57
C PHE A 485 -21.93 -2.90 -26.98
N LEU A 486 -21.99 -2.64 -25.67
CA LEU A 486 -23.18 -2.07 -25.03
C LEU A 486 -23.52 -0.66 -25.54
N ILE A 487 -22.52 0.19 -25.82
CA ILE A 487 -22.75 1.52 -26.41
C ILE A 487 -23.34 1.39 -27.82
N LEU A 488 -22.82 0.48 -28.64
CA LEU A 488 -23.29 0.24 -30.00
C LEU A 488 -24.71 -0.36 -30.03
N PHE A 489 -24.95 -1.42 -29.26
CA PHE A 489 -26.15 -2.26 -29.41
C PHE A 489 -27.15 -2.11 -28.25
N GLY A 490 -26.71 -1.70 -27.07
CA GLY A 490 -27.54 -1.56 -25.87
C GLY A 490 -28.29 -0.22 -25.78
N ALA A 491 -27.81 0.84 -26.44
CA ALA A 491 -28.43 2.17 -26.38
C ALA A 491 -29.96 2.21 -26.66
N PRO A 492 -30.53 1.42 -27.59
CA PRO A 492 -31.98 1.36 -27.79
C PRO A 492 -32.74 0.65 -26.66
N PHE A 493 -32.12 -0.31 -25.96
CA PHE A 493 -32.77 -1.11 -24.91
C PHE A 493 -33.02 -0.32 -23.62
N PHE A 494 -32.17 0.66 -23.31
CA PHE A 494 -32.31 1.48 -22.11
C PHE A 494 -33.31 2.63 -22.24
N VAL A 495 -33.78 2.95 -23.46
CA VAL A 495 -34.55 4.17 -23.69
C VAL A 495 -35.84 4.00 -24.50
N GLY A 496 -36.14 2.79 -24.99
CA GLY A 496 -37.48 2.45 -25.47
C GLY A 496 -38.48 2.29 -24.31
N LYS A 497 -39.80 2.44 -24.56
CA LYS A 497 -40.86 2.01 -23.62
C LYS A 497 -40.71 0.51 -23.38
N THR A 498 -39.87 0.12 -22.43
CA THR A 498 -39.72 -1.26 -22.00
C THR A 498 -40.99 -1.68 -21.28
N ARG A 499 -41.74 -2.63 -21.86
CA ARG A 499 -42.74 -3.42 -21.13
C ARG A 499 -42.13 -3.88 -19.81
N ARG A 500 -42.90 -3.81 -18.71
CA ARG A 500 -42.49 -4.10 -17.31
C ARG A 500 -41.62 -5.37 -17.13
N GLY A 501 -41.64 -6.34 -18.05
CA GLY A 501 -40.82 -7.55 -18.02
C GLY A 501 -39.32 -7.40 -18.39
N ASN A 502 -38.89 -6.30 -19.02
CA ASN A 502 -37.48 -6.14 -19.46
C ASN A 502 -36.58 -5.38 -18.47
N ILE A 503 -37.16 -4.76 -17.44
CA ILE A 503 -36.38 -4.13 -16.36
C ILE A 503 -35.57 -5.19 -15.63
N GLY A 504 -36.13 -6.38 -15.44
CA GLY A 504 -35.42 -7.53 -14.86
C GLY A 504 -34.20 -7.95 -15.68
N ARG A 505 -34.22 -7.85 -17.02
CA ARG A 505 -33.09 -8.22 -17.90
C ARG A 505 -32.02 -7.13 -17.99
N GLY A 506 -32.42 -5.86 -18.00
CA GLY A 506 -31.47 -4.73 -17.93
C GLY A 506 -30.78 -4.64 -16.57
N VAL A 507 -31.51 -4.92 -15.48
CA VAL A 507 -30.96 -5.05 -14.13
C VAL A 507 -30.13 -6.32 -14.00
N LEU A 508 -30.50 -7.46 -14.62
CA LEU A 508 -29.66 -8.66 -14.65
C LEU A 508 -28.37 -8.46 -15.45
N LEU A 509 -28.39 -7.66 -16.53
CA LEU A 509 -27.19 -7.31 -17.31
C LEU A 509 -26.30 -6.30 -16.56
N LEU A 510 -26.91 -5.31 -15.89
CA LEU A 510 -26.23 -4.38 -14.98
C LEU A 510 -25.76 -5.06 -13.69
N LEU A 511 -26.39 -6.16 -13.26
CA LEU A 511 -25.93 -7.01 -12.16
C LEU A 511 -24.87 -7.99 -12.65
N LEU A 512 -24.89 -8.48 -13.89
CA LEU A 512 -23.82 -9.30 -14.45
C LEU A 512 -22.56 -8.48 -14.75
N VAL A 513 -22.71 -7.22 -15.16
CA VAL A 513 -21.60 -6.26 -15.32
C VAL A 513 -21.23 -5.62 -13.97
N GLY A 514 -22.22 -5.32 -13.14
CA GLY A 514 -22.07 -4.66 -11.84
C GLY A 514 -21.68 -5.58 -10.70
N THR A 515 -21.89 -6.89 -10.77
CA THR A 515 -21.22 -7.85 -9.87
C THR A 515 -19.71 -7.90 -10.13
N GLY A 516 -19.25 -7.42 -11.29
CA GLY A 516 -17.84 -7.09 -11.53
C GLY A 516 -17.37 -5.73 -11.00
N VAL A 517 -18.28 -4.84 -10.55
CA VAL A 517 -17.97 -3.43 -10.20
C VAL A 517 -18.43 -3.04 -8.77
N ALA A 518 -19.30 -3.82 -8.12
CA ALA A 518 -19.92 -3.48 -6.84
C ALA A 518 -19.11 -3.98 -5.63
N ALA A 519 -18.02 -3.28 -5.31
CA ALA A 519 -17.54 -2.96 -3.95
C ALA A 519 -16.02 -2.69 -4.00
N PRO A 520 -15.60 -1.41 -4.08
CA PRO A 520 -14.20 -1.04 -4.05
C PRO A 520 -13.48 -1.34 -2.72
N GLY A 521 -14.11 -2.04 -1.77
CA GLY A 521 -13.50 -2.38 -0.49
C GLY A 521 -13.27 -3.88 -0.27
N ARG A 522 -14.02 -4.75 -0.97
CA ARG A 522 -14.08 -6.20 -0.63
C ARG A 522 -13.99 -7.16 -1.81
N LEU A 523 -14.25 -6.74 -3.05
CA LEU A 523 -14.01 -7.56 -4.27
C LEU A 523 -12.58 -7.40 -4.83
N PHE A 524 -11.76 -6.52 -4.26
CA PHE A 524 -10.35 -6.32 -4.63
C PHE A 524 -9.39 -7.40 -4.12
N GLY A 525 -9.91 -8.47 -3.51
CA GLY A 525 -9.20 -9.73 -3.38
C GLY A 525 -9.52 -10.61 -4.58
N GLY A 526 -8.86 -10.38 -5.73
CA GLY A 526 -8.82 -11.35 -6.82
C GLY A 526 -8.30 -12.72 -6.33
N PRO A 527 -8.51 -13.82 -7.07
CA PRO A 527 -8.26 -15.18 -6.61
C PRO A 527 -6.89 -15.25 -5.97
N GLN A 528 -6.89 -15.53 -4.66
CA GLN A 528 -5.70 -15.82 -3.90
C GLN A 528 -5.14 -17.08 -4.52
N HIS A 529 -4.15 -16.94 -5.41
CA HIS A 529 -3.17 -17.99 -5.51
C HIS A 529 -2.40 -17.93 -4.19
N PRO A 530 -2.48 -18.97 -3.33
CA PRO A 530 -1.46 -19.18 -2.30
C PRO A 530 -0.20 -19.63 -3.03
N ALA A 531 0.30 -18.84 -3.99
CA ALA A 531 1.65 -19.02 -4.46
C ALA A 531 2.52 -18.48 -3.32
N VAL A 532 2.82 -19.36 -2.38
CA VAL A 532 3.99 -19.25 -1.53
C VAL A 532 5.15 -19.05 -2.49
N SER A 533 5.45 -17.80 -2.75
CA SER A 533 6.54 -17.41 -3.61
C SER A 533 7.80 -17.76 -2.85
N GLU A 534 8.79 -18.35 -3.53
CA GLU A 534 10.11 -18.59 -2.98
C GLU A 534 10.62 -17.31 -2.32
N ILE A 535 10.54 -17.21 -0.99
CA ILE A 535 11.00 -16.03 -0.27
C ILE A 535 12.53 -16.05 -0.31
N ARG A 536 13.12 -15.47 -1.35
CA ARG A 536 14.56 -15.54 -1.59
C ARG A 536 15.32 -14.84 -0.47
N GLY A 537 16.38 -15.47 0.02
CA GLY A 537 17.13 -15.02 1.22
C GLY A 537 16.54 -15.49 2.55
N THR A 538 15.36 -16.13 2.50
CA THR A 538 14.79 -16.89 3.62
C THR A 538 14.88 -18.36 3.29
N LYS A 539 15.29 -19.17 4.27
CA LYS A 539 15.27 -20.61 4.07
C LYS A 539 13.81 -21.08 4.13
N VAL A 540 13.30 -21.58 3.02
CA VAL A 540 11.96 -22.18 2.95
C VAL A 540 12.14 -23.69 2.93
N LEU A 541 11.35 -24.40 3.74
CA LEU A 541 11.18 -25.83 3.63
C LEU A 541 9.73 -26.11 3.24
N ALA A 542 9.51 -26.56 2.01
CA ALA A 542 8.26 -27.19 1.63
C ALA A 542 8.32 -28.69 1.95
N LEU A 543 7.28 -29.20 2.62
CA LEU A 543 7.16 -30.63 2.87
C LEU A 543 6.89 -31.38 1.56
N ASN A 544 7.47 -32.57 1.41
CA ASN A 544 7.19 -33.44 0.29
C ASN A 544 5.70 -33.82 0.28
N LYS A 545 5.03 -33.75 -0.88
CA LYS A 545 3.58 -34.00 -1.01
C LYS A 545 3.16 -35.44 -0.69
N GLU A 546 4.00 -36.42 -0.97
CA GLU A 546 3.67 -37.84 -0.76
C GLU A 546 3.86 -38.25 0.71
N GLN A 547 4.90 -37.72 1.35
CA GLN A 547 5.30 -38.13 2.70
C GLN A 547 4.93 -37.11 3.78
N ASN A 548 4.44 -35.92 3.40
CA ASN A 548 4.31 -34.75 4.27
C ASN A 548 5.54 -34.50 5.14
N ARG A 549 6.73 -34.78 4.60
CA ARG A 549 8.00 -34.81 5.34
C ARG A 549 9.08 -33.99 4.65
N GLY A 550 9.93 -33.36 5.42
CA GLY A 550 11.11 -32.61 4.96
C GLY A 550 12.32 -32.89 5.85
N VAL A 551 13.53 -32.78 5.30
CA VAL A 551 14.80 -32.98 6.02
C VAL A 551 15.63 -31.70 6.00
N LEU A 552 16.25 -31.40 7.14
CA LEU A 552 16.93 -30.17 7.44
C LEU A 552 18.28 -30.49 8.09
N LEU A 553 19.32 -29.77 7.67
CA LEU A 553 20.64 -29.86 8.29
C LEU A 553 20.88 -28.66 9.20
N LEU A 554 21.32 -28.94 10.42
CA LEU A 554 21.79 -27.93 11.38
C LEU A 554 23.25 -27.59 11.07
N GLN A 555 23.56 -26.30 11.02
CA GLN A 555 24.89 -25.79 10.71
C GLN A 555 25.40 -24.86 11.80
N GLY A 556 26.72 -24.71 11.91
CA GLY A 556 27.34 -23.77 12.85
C GLY A 556 26.68 -22.38 12.86
N ASN A 557 26.23 -21.94 14.04
CA ASN A 557 25.39 -20.76 14.19
C ASN A 557 26.20 -19.44 14.26
N ALA A 558 27.43 -19.48 14.80
CA ALA A 558 28.34 -18.34 14.86
C ALA A 558 28.86 -17.92 13.48
N ALA A 559 29.43 -16.71 13.34
CA ALA A 559 30.10 -16.31 12.10
C ALA A 559 31.33 -17.21 11.82
N GLY A 560 31.65 -17.46 10.54
CA GLY A 560 32.81 -18.28 10.16
C GLY A 560 32.65 -19.80 10.24
N THR A 561 31.64 -20.33 10.93
CA THR A 561 31.43 -21.79 11.10
C THR A 561 30.58 -22.43 9.98
N ARG A 562 30.62 -21.86 8.77
CA ARG A 562 29.82 -22.33 7.64
C ARG A 562 30.25 -23.75 7.25
N GLY A 563 29.31 -24.67 7.11
CA GLY A 563 29.57 -26.06 6.68
C GLY A 563 29.85 -27.05 7.81
N VAL A 564 30.05 -26.58 9.06
CA VAL A 564 30.14 -27.47 10.23
C VAL A 564 28.75 -28.04 10.51
N ARG A 565 28.59 -29.37 10.42
CA ARG A 565 27.31 -30.06 10.62
C ARG A 565 27.07 -30.33 12.11
N GLY A 566 25.91 -29.86 12.59
CA GLY A 566 25.47 -30.05 13.97
C GLY A 566 24.44 -31.16 14.15
N GLY A 567 23.87 -31.70 13.08
CA GLY A 567 22.82 -32.71 13.19
C GLY A 567 21.85 -32.65 12.02
N GLU A 568 20.99 -33.65 11.98
CA GLU A 568 19.91 -33.79 11.00
C GLU A 568 18.58 -33.75 11.73
N VAL A 569 17.64 -32.98 11.20
CA VAL A 569 16.27 -32.92 11.71
C VAL A 569 15.34 -33.17 10.54
N SER A 570 14.41 -34.11 10.71
CA SER A 570 13.28 -34.25 9.80
C SER A 570 12.00 -33.77 10.50
N VAL A 571 11.10 -33.18 9.72
CA VAL A 571 9.81 -32.68 10.19
C VAL A 571 8.71 -33.26 9.31
N GLU A 572 7.67 -33.78 9.95
CA GLU A 572 6.50 -34.41 9.34
C GLU A 572 5.23 -33.66 9.77
N TRP A 573 4.34 -33.34 8.84
CA TRP A 573 3.00 -32.82 9.11
C TRP A 573 1.99 -33.96 9.15
N ARG A 574 1.21 -34.05 10.24
CA ARG A 574 0.13 -35.03 10.43
C ARG A 574 -1.23 -34.35 10.43
N PRO A 575 -1.91 -34.26 9.28
CA PRO A 575 -3.20 -33.56 9.16
C PRO A 575 -4.27 -34.09 10.13
N GLU A 576 -4.32 -35.40 10.37
CA GLU A 576 -5.34 -36.08 11.17
C GLU A 576 -5.23 -35.71 12.65
N ARG A 577 -3.99 -35.55 13.13
CA ARG A 577 -3.67 -35.14 14.51
C ARG A 577 -3.47 -33.64 14.65
N GLN A 578 -3.41 -32.92 13.54
CA GLN A 578 -3.05 -31.50 13.49
C GLN A 578 -1.72 -31.22 14.21
N SER A 579 -0.74 -32.10 14.04
CA SER A 579 0.54 -32.07 14.75
C SER A 579 1.75 -32.05 13.81
N LEU A 580 2.85 -31.47 14.29
CA LEU A 580 4.17 -31.58 13.68
C LEU A 580 5.00 -32.59 14.46
N VAL A 581 5.64 -33.51 13.75
CA VAL A 581 6.56 -34.47 14.35
C VAL A 581 7.98 -34.14 13.91
N PHE A 582 8.87 -33.94 14.87
CA PHE A 582 10.29 -33.70 14.66
C PHE A 582 11.08 -34.94 15.06
N GLU A 583 11.84 -35.50 14.12
CA GLU A 583 12.85 -36.52 14.42
C GLU A 583 14.23 -35.89 14.26
N MET A 584 14.99 -35.87 15.34
CA MET A 584 16.26 -35.17 15.45
C MET A 584 17.37 -36.18 15.74
N LYS A 585 18.50 -36.07 15.03
CA LYS A 585 19.67 -36.94 15.19
C LYS A 585 20.93 -36.10 15.30
N ALA A 586 21.71 -36.35 16.34
CA ALA A 586 23.00 -35.73 16.58
C ALA A 586 24.09 -36.79 16.73
N LEU A 587 25.21 -36.60 16.01
CA LEU A 587 26.47 -37.25 16.33
C LEU A 587 27.12 -36.48 17.48
N ASP A 588 27.43 -37.19 18.55
CA ASP A 588 27.99 -36.65 19.78
C ASP A 588 28.79 -37.72 20.52
N THR A 589 30.11 -37.57 20.54
CA THR A 589 31.01 -38.47 21.27
C THR A 589 30.99 -38.25 22.80
N ARG A 590 30.25 -37.24 23.29
CA ARG A 590 30.16 -36.90 24.71
C ARG A 590 28.77 -36.35 25.07
N ILE A 591 27.80 -37.25 25.13
CA ILE A 591 26.41 -36.91 25.48
C ILE A 591 26.29 -36.54 26.97
N ILE A 592 25.86 -35.32 27.26
CA ILE A 592 25.55 -34.79 28.58
C ILE A 592 24.04 -34.82 28.82
N ALA A 593 23.57 -35.93 29.37
CA ALA A 593 22.14 -36.19 29.67
C ALA A 593 21.82 -36.01 31.17
N THR A 594 22.23 -34.89 31.77
CA THR A 594 21.99 -34.67 33.21
C THR A 594 20.47 -34.52 33.43
N PRO A 595 19.86 -35.27 34.37
CA PRO A 595 18.44 -35.12 34.67
C PRO A 595 18.13 -33.69 35.14
N VAL A 596 17.18 -33.05 34.48
CA VAL A 596 16.62 -31.75 34.84
C VAL A 596 15.10 -31.93 34.98
N PRO A 597 14.44 -31.25 35.94
CA PRO A 597 12.98 -31.23 35.98
C PRO A 597 12.43 -30.60 34.69
N ARG A 598 11.17 -30.88 34.38
CA ARG A 598 10.45 -30.17 33.32
C ARG A 598 10.59 -28.65 33.52
N ASP A 599 10.81 -27.92 32.43
CA ASP A 599 11.04 -26.47 32.41
C ASP A 599 12.30 -26.00 33.17
N GLY A 600 13.22 -26.94 33.48
CA GLY A 600 14.55 -26.65 34.00
C GLY A 600 15.51 -26.12 32.93
N GLU A 601 16.75 -25.79 33.32
CA GLU A 601 17.77 -25.25 32.41
C GLU A 601 18.38 -26.32 31.48
N VAL A 602 17.55 -26.87 30.58
CA VAL A 602 17.91 -27.92 29.60
C VAL A 602 19.06 -27.46 28.70
N TRP A 603 19.06 -26.20 28.25
CA TRP A 603 20.11 -25.57 27.44
C TRP A 603 21.54 -25.59 28.05
N ARG A 604 21.72 -25.90 29.34
CA ARG A 604 23.07 -26.05 29.95
C ARG A 604 23.75 -27.38 29.61
N GLY A 605 22.98 -28.37 29.17
CA GLY A 605 23.44 -29.67 28.69
C GLY A 605 23.46 -29.73 27.16
N ASP A 606 23.40 -30.95 26.63
CA ASP A 606 23.04 -31.11 25.22
C ASP A 606 21.54 -30.93 25.06
N ALA A 607 21.14 -30.21 24.03
CA ALA A 607 19.74 -29.93 23.77
C ALA A 607 19.46 -29.77 22.27
N PHE A 608 18.28 -30.20 21.84
CA PHE A 608 17.64 -29.67 20.64
C PHE A 608 16.65 -28.58 21.05
N GLU A 609 16.59 -27.51 20.26
CA GLU A 609 15.67 -26.39 20.50
C GLU A 609 14.81 -26.15 19.26
N ILE A 610 13.51 -26.03 19.45
CA ILE A 610 12.53 -25.79 18.39
C ILE A 610 11.85 -24.45 18.65
N PHE A 611 11.83 -23.60 17.62
CA PHE A 611 11.23 -22.29 17.69
C PHE A 611 10.09 -22.18 16.67
N LEU A 612 8.87 -21.95 17.13
CA LEU A 612 7.67 -21.86 16.29
C LEU A 612 6.95 -20.51 16.48
N ASP A 613 7.03 -19.67 15.46
CA ASP A 613 6.25 -18.45 15.33
C ASP A 613 5.05 -18.72 14.40
N THR A 614 3.98 -19.24 14.98
CA THR A 614 2.74 -19.57 14.27
C THR A 614 1.95 -18.34 13.81
N GLU A 615 2.32 -17.13 14.25
CA GLU A 615 1.75 -15.87 13.72
C GLU A 615 2.58 -15.30 12.56
N CYS A 616 3.79 -15.82 12.34
CA CYS A 616 4.79 -15.33 11.38
C CYS A 616 5.16 -13.84 11.56
N ARG A 617 5.07 -13.30 12.78
CA ARG A 617 5.31 -11.87 13.08
C ARG A 617 6.66 -11.56 13.73
N GLY A 618 7.31 -12.58 14.28
CA GLY A 618 8.57 -12.54 14.97
C GLY A 618 8.57 -11.77 16.30
N ARG A 619 7.40 -11.64 16.92
CA ARG A 619 7.20 -10.94 18.21
C ARG A 619 6.81 -11.88 19.35
N ARG A 620 6.21 -13.03 19.02
CA ARG A 620 5.79 -14.05 19.97
C ARG A 620 5.95 -15.41 19.32
N TYR A 621 6.56 -16.34 20.02
CA TYR A 621 6.78 -17.70 19.53
C TYR A 621 6.88 -18.67 20.69
N VAL A 622 6.71 -19.94 20.37
CA VAL A 622 6.96 -21.03 21.30
C VAL A 622 8.41 -21.47 21.14
N GLU A 623 9.07 -21.67 22.26
CA GLU A 623 10.35 -22.35 22.38
C GLU A 623 10.13 -23.69 23.07
N ILE A 624 10.74 -24.75 22.54
CA ILE A 624 10.71 -26.09 23.12
C ILE A 624 12.13 -26.65 23.08
N GLU A 625 12.68 -26.93 24.25
CA GLU A 625 13.97 -27.57 24.44
C GLU A 625 13.77 -29.04 24.80
N VAL A 626 14.60 -29.91 24.23
CA VAL A 626 14.61 -31.35 24.50
C VAL A 626 16.02 -31.79 24.85
N SER A 627 16.16 -32.40 26.03
CA SER A 627 17.42 -33.02 26.47
C SER A 627 17.52 -34.48 26.01
N PRO A 628 18.72 -35.08 25.97
CA PRO A 628 18.90 -36.53 25.79
C PRO A 628 18.37 -37.37 26.96
N GLY A 629 17.91 -36.75 28.05
CA GLY A 629 17.31 -37.40 29.22
C GLY A 629 15.79 -37.38 29.22
N GLU A 630 15.15 -37.15 28.07
CA GLU A 630 13.68 -37.03 27.89
C GLU A 630 13.03 -35.87 28.64
N THR A 631 13.80 -34.96 29.22
CA THR A 631 13.27 -33.70 29.76
C THR A 631 12.86 -32.76 28.63
N ILE A 632 11.63 -32.24 28.71
CA ILE A 632 11.13 -31.11 27.93
C ILE A 632 11.19 -29.84 28.79
N ALA A 633 11.64 -28.73 28.21
CA ALA A 633 11.35 -27.40 28.71
C ALA A 633 10.61 -26.64 27.61
N ASP A 634 9.47 -26.02 27.93
CA ASP A 634 8.77 -25.16 26.99
C ASP A 634 8.48 -23.77 27.57
N ALA A 635 8.45 -22.78 26.68
CA ALA A 635 8.19 -21.41 27.07
C ALA A 635 7.46 -20.67 25.97
N MET A 636 6.55 -19.80 26.38
CA MET A 636 6.04 -18.76 25.49
C MET A 636 6.98 -17.57 25.55
N VAL A 637 7.60 -17.23 24.42
CA VAL A 637 8.60 -16.17 24.36
C VAL A 637 8.02 -14.94 23.69
N SER A 638 8.10 -13.80 24.36
CA SER A 638 7.82 -12.48 23.79
C SER A 638 9.12 -11.79 23.41
N PHE A 639 9.22 -11.35 22.16
CA PHE A 639 10.41 -10.76 21.56
C PHE A 639 10.20 -9.28 21.22
N GLY A 640 11.04 -8.42 21.79
CA GLY A 640 11.01 -6.97 21.59
C GLY A 640 12.26 -6.31 22.14
N GLU A 641 12.12 -5.14 22.78
CA GLU A 641 13.26 -4.45 23.43
C GLU A 641 13.95 -5.32 24.48
N ALA A 642 13.16 -6.09 25.23
CA ALA A 642 13.61 -7.19 26.07
C ALA A 642 12.98 -8.50 25.56
N ILE A 643 13.69 -9.60 25.77
CA ILE A 643 13.15 -10.95 25.57
C ILE A 643 12.54 -11.38 26.91
N ARG A 644 11.28 -11.81 26.90
CA ARG A 644 10.58 -12.29 28.09
C ARG A 644 10.16 -13.73 27.86
N PHE A 645 10.54 -14.58 28.81
CA PHE A 645 10.21 -15.98 28.84
C PHE A 645 9.08 -16.16 29.84
N ASP A 646 7.96 -16.70 29.38
CA ASP A 646 6.90 -17.22 30.24
C ASP A 646 7.13 -18.73 30.35
N SER A 647 7.95 -19.11 31.33
CA SER A 647 8.33 -20.49 31.63
C SER A 647 7.27 -21.24 32.45
N GLU A 648 6.18 -20.56 32.87
CA GLU A 648 5.02 -21.22 33.46
C GLU A 648 4.06 -21.74 32.38
N TRP A 649 4.12 -21.14 31.18
CA TRP A 649 3.36 -21.60 30.03
C TRP A 649 3.86 -22.97 29.57
N ASN A 650 2.93 -23.93 29.49
CA ASN A 650 3.20 -25.30 29.08
C ASN A 650 2.40 -25.64 27.82
N LEU A 651 3.01 -26.32 26.84
CA LEU A 651 2.32 -26.84 25.67
C LEU A 651 1.60 -28.16 26.03
N PRO A 652 0.26 -28.20 26.06
CA PRO A 652 -0.45 -29.44 26.38
C PRO A 652 -0.19 -30.49 25.32
N GLU A 653 -0.02 -31.75 25.74
CA GLU A 653 0.10 -32.93 24.87
C GLU A 653 1.39 -32.97 24.02
N ALA A 654 2.36 -32.08 24.25
CA ALA A 654 3.70 -32.25 23.72
C ALA A 654 4.35 -33.49 24.33
N SER A 655 4.90 -34.37 23.49
CA SER A 655 5.52 -35.63 23.93
C SER A 655 6.87 -35.81 23.29
N VAL A 656 7.81 -36.38 24.06
CA VAL A 656 9.18 -36.65 23.61
C VAL A 656 9.58 -38.07 23.93
N GLU A 657 10.32 -38.69 23.01
CA GLU A 657 11.01 -39.96 23.20
C GLU A 657 12.47 -39.77 22.81
N THR A 658 13.41 -40.28 23.61
CA THR A 658 14.84 -40.20 23.26
C THR A 658 15.51 -41.56 23.28
N ASN A 659 16.49 -41.71 22.40
CA ASN A 659 17.34 -42.89 22.36
C ASN A 659 18.81 -42.45 22.26
N ARG A 660 19.69 -43.14 22.97
CA ARG A 660 21.10 -42.81 23.10
C ARG A 660 21.95 -44.04 22.81
N ASP A 661 22.88 -43.88 21.89
CA ASP A 661 23.96 -44.80 21.58
C ASP A 661 25.30 -44.24 22.09
N SER A 662 26.42 -44.93 21.82
CA SER A 662 27.75 -44.52 22.31
C SER A 662 28.26 -43.19 21.73
N ASP A 663 27.84 -42.82 20.53
CA ASP A 663 28.32 -41.65 19.79
C ASP A 663 27.19 -40.87 19.10
N THR A 664 25.94 -41.22 19.39
CA THR A 664 24.76 -40.71 18.71
C THR A 664 23.62 -40.60 19.71
N TRP A 665 22.80 -39.56 19.60
CA TRP A 665 21.50 -39.54 20.25
C TRP A 665 20.40 -39.03 19.33
N ARG A 666 19.19 -39.48 19.61
CA ARG A 666 17.98 -39.20 18.85
C ARG A 666 16.88 -38.71 19.77
N ALA A 667 16.07 -37.79 19.26
CA ALA A 667 14.85 -37.35 19.90
C ALA A 667 13.71 -37.34 18.88
N ARG A 668 12.54 -37.83 19.29
CA ARG A 668 11.27 -37.71 18.56
C ARG A 668 10.36 -36.81 19.38
N LEU A 669 9.92 -35.68 18.82
CA LEU A 669 9.05 -34.72 19.49
C LEU A 669 7.79 -34.49 18.65
N GLU A 670 6.61 -34.71 19.24
CA GLU A 670 5.31 -34.39 18.63
C GLU A 670 4.75 -33.09 19.24
N ILE A 671 4.45 -32.10 18.38
CA ILE A 671 3.92 -30.79 18.73
C ILE A 671 2.50 -30.65 18.17
N PRO A 672 1.46 -30.59 19.00
CA PRO A 672 0.10 -30.39 18.54
C PRO A 672 -0.14 -28.91 18.19
N LEU A 673 -0.09 -28.57 16.90
CA LEU A 673 -0.29 -27.19 16.43
C LEU A 673 -1.68 -26.66 16.76
N SER A 674 -2.67 -27.55 16.87
CA SER A 674 -4.03 -27.24 17.33
C SER A 674 -4.10 -26.70 18.77
N ARG A 675 -3.04 -26.84 19.57
CA ARG A 675 -2.94 -26.24 20.91
C ARG A 675 -2.35 -24.84 20.90
N LEU A 676 -1.73 -24.43 19.80
CA LEU A 676 -1.20 -23.08 19.61
C LEU A 676 -2.29 -22.16 19.05
N GLU A 677 -2.41 -20.94 19.58
CA GLU A 677 -3.40 -19.96 19.09
C GLU A 677 -3.21 -19.65 17.60
N GLY A 678 -1.97 -19.40 17.18
CA GLY A 678 -1.65 -19.19 15.76
C GLY A 678 -1.84 -20.46 14.93
N GLY A 679 -1.48 -21.63 15.46
CA GLY A 679 -1.69 -22.92 14.78
C GLY A 679 -3.16 -23.24 14.52
N ARG A 680 -4.06 -23.00 15.49
CA ARG A 680 -5.52 -23.13 15.29
C ARG A 680 -6.04 -22.22 14.18
N ARG A 681 -5.62 -20.95 14.17
CA ARG A 681 -6.01 -19.98 13.13
C ARG A 681 -5.50 -20.39 11.77
N MET A 682 -4.24 -20.78 11.71
CA MET A 682 -3.54 -21.26 10.51
C MET A 682 -4.32 -22.42 9.87
N ILE A 683 -4.64 -23.46 10.65
CA ILE A 683 -5.43 -24.62 10.21
C ILE A 683 -6.83 -24.18 9.75
N ALA A 684 -7.53 -23.36 10.53
CA ALA A 684 -8.89 -22.91 10.21
C ALA A 684 -8.96 -22.09 8.91
N ARG A 685 -7.90 -21.34 8.59
CA ARG A 685 -7.80 -20.49 7.40
C ARG A 685 -7.15 -21.18 6.21
N LYS A 686 -6.65 -22.41 6.38
CA LYS A 686 -5.84 -23.12 5.38
C LYS A 686 -4.61 -22.29 4.94
N GLU A 687 -4.02 -21.56 5.88
CA GLU A 687 -2.73 -20.89 5.69
C GLU A 687 -1.67 -21.95 5.99
N TRP A 688 -0.95 -22.48 5.01
CA TRP A 688 -0.09 -23.65 5.24
C TRP A 688 1.36 -23.27 5.50
N TRP A 689 1.64 -22.30 6.37
CA TRP A 689 3.03 -21.89 6.65
C TRP A 689 3.28 -21.42 8.08
N ILE A 690 4.51 -21.65 8.55
CA ILE A 690 4.97 -21.30 9.91
C ILE A 690 6.38 -20.72 9.83
N ARG A 691 6.65 -19.62 10.54
CA ARG A 691 8.01 -19.14 10.71
C ARG A 691 8.70 -19.95 11.81
N MET A 692 9.85 -20.54 11.48
CA MET A 692 10.47 -21.58 12.29
C MET A 692 11.99 -21.45 12.32
N ASN A 693 12.59 -21.85 13.45
CA ASN A 693 13.99 -22.25 13.50
C ASN A 693 14.18 -23.51 14.33
N LEU A 694 15.32 -24.16 14.11
CA LEU A 694 15.74 -25.34 14.84
C LEU A 694 17.18 -25.13 15.29
N GLY A 695 17.47 -25.46 16.54
CA GLY A 695 18.76 -25.30 17.20
C GLY A 695 19.28 -26.63 17.77
N ARG A 696 20.60 -26.73 17.90
CA ARG A 696 21.28 -27.70 18.77
C ARG A 696 22.29 -26.95 19.63
N VAL A 697 22.26 -27.23 20.93
CA VAL A 697 23.33 -26.90 21.87
C VAL A 697 24.12 -28.18 22.13
N ASP A 698 25.44 -28.08 21.95
CA ASP A 698 26.43 -29.12 22.25
C ASP A 698 27.32 -28.59 23.38
N SER A 699 27.24 -29.24 24.54
CA SER A 699 27.91 -28.82 25.76
C SER A 699 29.19 -29.64 25.98
N ARG A 700 30.35 -28.97 25.98
CA ARG A 700 31.64 -29.69 26.10
C ARG A 700 32.06 -30.02 27.53
N LYS A 701 31.32 -29.53 28.54
CA LYS A 701 31.62 -29.71 29.98
C LYS A 701 30.34 -29.91 30.80
N LYS A 702 30.36 -30.90 31.69
CA LYS A 702 29.30 -31.12 32.68
C LYS A 702 29.20 -29.91 33.61
N GLY A 703 28.01 -29.30 33.71
CA GLY A 703 27.79 -28.06 34.46
C GLY A 703 27.95 -26.75 33.67
N GLY A 704 28.21 -26.82 32.35
CA GLY A 704 28.27 -25.67 31.44
C GLY A 704 29.67 -25.09 31.22
N GLY A 705 29.76 -24.10 30.31
CA GLY A 705 30.95 -23.25 30.15
C GLY A 705 31.73 -23.36 28.82
N ASN A 706 31.29 -24.17 27.85
CA ASN A 706 31.75 -24.09 26.46
C ASN A 706 30.73 -24.77 25.52
N TYR A 707 29.97 -23.96 24.78
CA TYR A 707 28.84 -24.41 23.96
C TYR A 707 29.15 -24.28 22.47
N SER A 708 28.79 -25.29 21.69
CA SER A 708 28.71 -25.20 20.24
C SER A 708 27.25 -25.08 19.83
N TYR A 709 26.91 -23.99 19.15
CA TYR A 709 25.55 -23.72 18.69
C TYR A 709 25.41 -24.05 17.22
N TYR A 710 24.39 -24.83 16.87
CA TYR A 710 24.03 -25.15 15.49
C TYR A 710 22.59 -24.76 15.23
N ALA A 711 22.28 -24.26 14.04
CA ALA A 711 20.93 -23.85 13.66
C ALA A 711 20.58 -24.24 12.22
N TRP A 712 19.29 -24.45 11.95
CA TRP A 712 18.77 -24.56 10.58
C TRP A 712 18.93 -23.23 9.83
N CYS A 713 18.50 -22.13 10.47
CA CYS A 713 18.72 -20.76 10.02
C CYS A 713 19.67 -20.04 10.98
N ARG A 714 20.79 -19.55 10.45
CA ARG A 714 21.84 -18.92 11.26
C ARG A 714 21.40 -17.59 11.84
N THR A 715 21.67 -17.40 13.12
CA THR A 715 21.34 -16.20 13.90
C THR A 715 22.58 -15.46 14.42
N GLY A 716 23.78 -16.04 14.25
CA GLY A 716 25.04 -15.40 14.63
C GLY A 716 25.42 -15.60 16.10
N GLY A 717 25.11 -16.77 16.65
CA GLY A 717 25.55 -17.20 18.00
C GLY A 717 24.46 -17.30 19.06
N TYR A 718 23.28 -16.71 18.86
CA TYR A 718 22.15 -16.78 19.79
C TYR A 718 20.83 -16.95 19.04
N PHE A 719 19.97 -17.91 19.41
CA PHE A 719 18.88 -18.39 18.55
C PHE A 719 17.65 -17.47 18.44
N HIS A 720 17.38 -16.64 19.45
CA HIS A 720 16.20 -15.79 19.52
C HIS A 720 16.34 -14.55 18.62
N LYS A 721 16.27 -14.79 17.31
CA LYS A 721 16.26 -13.77 16.26
C LYS A 721 15.23 -14.15 15.20
N PRO A 722 13.93 -14.01 15.53
CA PRO A 722 12.87 -14.47 14.63
C PRO A 722 12.83 -13.75 13.28
N ASN A 723 13.46 -12.58 13.13
CA ASN A 723 13.66 -11.91 11.84
C ASN A 723 14.66 -12.63 10.90
N ARG A 724 15.37 -13.66 11.38
CA ARG A 724 16.34 -14.49 10.63
C ARG A 724 15.86 -15.92 10.40
N TRP A 725 14.70 -16.28 10.94
CA TRP A 725 14.16 -17.63 10.86
C TRP A 725 13.59 -17.94 9.47
N GLY A 726 13.54 -19.23 9.17
CA GLY A 726 13.00 -19.77 7.93
C GLY A 726 11.49 -19.89 7.96
N ILE A 727 10.92 -20.38 6.87
CA ILE A 727 9.50 -20.69 6.75
C ILE A 727 9.36 -22.19 6.47
N LEU A 728 8.51 -22.87 7.24
CA LEU A 728 8.00 -24.20 6.96
C LEU A 728 6.68 -24.06 6.20
N VAL A 729 6.50 -24.81 5.10
CA VAL A 729 5.26 -24.85 4.31
C VAL A 729 4.64 -26.25 4.42
N LEU A 730 3.43 -26.31 4.94
CA LEU A 730 2.66 -27.53 5.25
C LEU A 730 1.80 -27.95 4.05
N GLY A 731 2.45 -28.33 2.94
CA GLY A 731 1.78 -28.73 1.70
C GLY A 731 1.44 -27.56 0.79
N GLU A 732 1.59 -27.79 -0.53
CA GLU A 732 1.09 -26.91 -1.60
C GLU A 732 -0.14 -27.59 -2.22
N ASP A 733 -1.30 -26.96 -2.10
CA ASP A 733 -2.38 -27.17 -3.08
C ASP A 733 -2.11 -26.30 -4.31
#